data_AF-A0A9Q6IJU7-F1
#
_entry.id   AF-A0A9Q6IJU7-F1
#
_cell.length_a   1.000
_cell.length_b   1.000
_cell.length_c   1.000
_cell.angle_alpha   90.00
_cell.angle_beta   90.00
_cell.angle_gamma   90.00
#
_symmetry.space_group_name_H-M   'P 1'
#
loop_
_entity.id
_entity.type
_entity.pdbx_description
1 polymer ?
#
loop_
_entity_poly.entity_id
_entity_poly.type
_entity_poly.pdbx_seq_one_letter_code
_entity_poly.pdbx_strand_id
1 'polypeptide(L)'
;MTISSADGAAPQTWRGGETGAAIRQFDWSQTSVGPREHWPSLLHSTLSLVLESPESLYLLWGPQKQFFFNDAYRPVLGPRLAHALGQTIETLWADAWPDVQPMVEQAFRGQACRHEDLPVNMQRYPGEELTWWSFSMSPIFDERQEQVLGVLCHTVETTARVRLGLHARLTESRLRETRELNTRVLASSNDCIKVLDLDGQLSFMSEGGLRVMEVSDFNAIAGCPWPDFWQGQGNLDAQAAIAAAQAGESARFQGAANTLAGNAKWWDVQVTPMLDEAGQPEKILCISRDITATREAEEQLRRLNESLEQRVQERTQERDRIWQLSTDLMLVADFNGRIVAVNPAWTRLLGWQRHELEGSSFYDFIHPQDSVAAVNACTELALGQSFSRVENRFRHKDGSYRWVSWSAVPDPQHLHAVGRDIQAEREAAQALRKTEDILRQAQKMEAVGQLTGGVAHDFNNLLTVIRSSTDLLRRNLSEERRQLYIDAISDTVDRASKLTAQLLAYARQQNLRPETFDVGVSVQLLAQMINPLIGACIELRIELPQQACCIHADAGQFDTALINMAVNARDAMQGEGLLVIAVERVAQIPASASQGAQNGDFVAVSLTDTGAGIDPQQIERIFEPFFTTKEVGKGTGLGLSQVFGFAKQSGGGLVVHSQPGQGTRFTLYLPRSEAVVSPVAAPRPGPLQVDGQGATLLVVEDNPEVGVLLAQALNELGYQTEWATSAIEALRRLSQEPGVFQAVFSDVVMPGMSGIELATRIRSDYPGLPVILTSGYSPALAQGQTREFVFLQKPYSVAALAQALSAAIGNDPPL
;
A
#
# COMPACT_ATOMS: atom_id res chain seq x y z
N MET A 1 105.31 13.09 -80.25
CA MET A 1 106.64 12.47 -80.42
C MET A 1 106.43 11.11 -81.03
N THR A 2 106.80 10.95 -82.28
CA THR A 2 106.94 9.65 -82.97
C THR A 2 108.12 8.91 -82.32
N ILE A 3 107.90 7.69 -81.82
CA ILE A 3 109.00 6.82 -81.41
C ILE A 3 108.88 5.50 -82.16
N SER A 4 109.98 5.25 -82.86
CA SER A 4 110.35 4.12 -83.69
C SER A 4 110.23 2.77 -82.98
N SER A 5 109.78 1.77 -83.73
CA SER A 5 110.01 0.35 -83.48
C SER A 5 111.51 0.04 -83.46
N ALA A 6 111.97 -0.67 -82.43
CA ALA A 6 113.21 -1.42 -82.43
C ALA A 6 113.02 -2.71 -81.62
N ASP A 7 113.42 -3.81 -82.24
CA ASP A 7 113.34 -5.19 -81.76
C ASP A 7 114.11 -5.45 -80.45
N GLY A 8 113.57 -6.38 -79.64
CA GLY A 8 114.33 -7.51 -79.08
C GLY A 8 115.30 -7.28 -77.92
N ALA A 9 114.78 -7.06 -76.70
CA ALA A 9 115.27 -7.65 -75.43
C ALA A 9 114.44 -7.10 -74.24
N ALA A 10 113.86 -7.98 -73.41
CA ALA A 10 113.12 -7.58 -72.21
C ALA A 10 114.07 -7.02 -71.12
N PRO A 11 113.88 -5.79 -70.61
CA PRO A 11 114.66 -5.28 -69.48
C PRO A 11 114.23 -5.95 -68.15
N GLN A 12 115.17 -6.67 -67.53
CA GLN A 12 115.04 -7.26 -66.20
C GLN A 12 115.22 -6.21 -65.07
N THR A 13 114.23 -5.39 -64.71
CA THR A 13 114.18 -4.76 -63.36
C THR A 13 112.76 -4.34 -62.98
N TRP A 14 112.09 -5.11 -62.11
CA TRP A 14 110.92 -4.60 -61.35
C TRP A 14 111.43 -4.02 -60.03
N ARG A 15 111.19 -2.73 -59.76
CA ARG A 15 111.20 -2.17 -58.40
C ARG A 15 109.85 -2.52 -57.73
N GLY A 16 109.65 -2.27 -56.42
CA GLY A 16 108.42 -2.67 -55.73
C GLY A 16 108.53 -3.27 -54.33
N GLY A 17 109.50 -2.80 -53.51
CA GLY A 17 109.58 -3.13 -52.09
C GLY A 17 109.70 -4.63 -51.73
N GLU A 18 109.16 -5.01 -50.57
CA GLU A 18 109.24 -6.38 -50.02
C GLU A 18 108.42 -7.36 -50.85
N THR A 19 107.20 -6.99 -51.23
CA THR A 19 106.30 -7.87 -51.98
C THR A 19 106.78 -8.07 -53.40
N GLY A 20 107.32 -7.04 -54.05
CA GLY A 20 107.95 -7.17 -55.35
C GLY A 20 109.16 -8.11 -55.32
N ALA A 21 109.98 -8.06 -54.26
CA ALA A 21 111.07 -9.01 -54.05
C ALA A 21 110.56 -10.44 -53.87
N ALA A 22 109.51 -10.64 -53.09
CA ALA A 22 108.92 -11.95 -52.84
C ALA A 22 108.25 -12.55 -54.10
N ILE A 23 107.54 -11.75 -54.90
CA ILE A 23 107.00 -12.17 -56.21
C ILE A 23 108.12 -12.63 -57.15
N ARG A 24 109.30 -11.99 -57.10
CA ARG A 24 110.43 -12.39 -57.96
C ARG A 24 111.04 -13.74 -57.58
N GLN A 25 111.05 -14.05 -56.29
CA GLN A 25 111.65 -15.27 -55.74
C GLN A 25 110.68 -16.47 -55.74
N PHE A 26 109.38 -16.22 -55.81
CA PHE A 26 108.36 -17.26 -55.82
C PHE A 26 108.37 -18.06 -57.14
N ASP A 27 108.22 -19.38 -57.06
CA ASP A 27 108.10 -20.26 -58.22
C ASP A 27 106.66 -20.25 -58.76
N TRP A 28 106.45 -19.50 -59.85
CA TRP A 28 105.13 -19.37 -60.51
C TRP A 28 104.81 -20.51 -61.48
N SER A 29 105.72 -21.45 -61.71
CA SER A 29 105.46 -22.58 -62.63
C SER A 29 104.31 -23.48 -62.17
N GLN A 30 104.02 -23.47 -60.85
CA GLN A 30 102.96 -24.25 -60.22
C GLN A 30 101.61 -23.53 -60.13
N THR A 31 101.50 -22.29 -60.62
CA THR A 31 100.24 -21.52 -60.59
C THR A 31 99.64 -21.38 -61.98
N SER A 32 98.40 -20.89 -62.07
CA SER A 32 97.70 -20.73 -63.37
C SER A 32 98.28 -19.63 -64.26
N VAL A 33 99.14 -18.75 -63.72
CA VAL A 33 99.80 -17.68 -64.48
C VAL A 33 101.09 -18.19 -65.16
N GLY A 34 101.66 -19.29 -64.66
CA GLY A 34 102.84 -19.93 -65.23
C GLY A 34 104.16 -19.17 -64.99
N PRO A 35 105.28 -19.66 -65.56
CA PRO A 35 106.61 -19.09 -65.36
C PRO A 35 106.70 -17.64 -65.81
N ARG A 36 107.47 -16.83 -65.07
CA ARG A 36 107.55 -15.37 -65.25
C ARG A 36 108.04 -14.94 -66.63
N GLU A 37 108.84 -15.77 -67.29
CA GLU A 37 109.37 -15.52 -68.63
C GLU A 37 108.29 -15.48 -69.71
N HIS A 38 107.12 -16.07 -69.42
CA HIS A 38 105.97 -16.16 -70.33
C HIS A 38 104.86 -15.17 -69.98
N TRP A 39 105.06 -14.30 -68.98
CA TRP A 39 104.04 -13.32 -68.59
C TRP A 39 103.85 -12.26 -69.68
N PRO A 40 102.61 -11.86 -69.98
CA PRO A 40 102.35 -10.82 -70.97
C PRO A 40 102.86 -9.45 -70.49
N SER A 41 103.31 -8.60 -71.41
CA SER A 41 103.81 -7.24 -71.14
C SER A 41 102.82 -6.36 -70.36
N LEU A 42 101.51 -6.64 -70.51
CA LEU A 42 100.45 -5.96 -69.77
C LEU A 42 100.45 -6.35 -68.28
N LEU A 43 100.51 -7.65 -67.94
CA LEU A 43 100.60 -8.10 -66.54
C LEU A 43 101.81 -7.48 -65.86
N HIS A 44 102.93 -7.50 -66.57
CA HIS A 44 104.13 -6.78 -66.19
C HIS A 44 103.76 -5.33 -65.87
N SER A 45 103.43 -4.49 -66.84
CA SER A 45 103.20 -3.05 -66.63
C SER A 45 102.21 -2.74 -65.49
N THR A 46 101.13 -3.51 -65.36
CA THR A 46 100.17 -3.39 -64.25
C THR A 46 100.80 -3.72 -62.90
N LEU A 47 101.58 -4.78 -62.79
CA LEU A 47 102.26 -5.12 -61.53
C LEU A 47 103.25 -4.04 -61.08
N SER A 48 103.91 -3.32 -61.99
CA SER A 48 104.75 -2.16 -61.61
C SER A 48 103.90 -1.10 -60.95
N LEU A 49 102.75 -0.78 -61.54
CA LEU A 49 101.84 0.23 -61.02
C LEU A 49 101.32 -0.18 -59.63
N VAL A 50 100.94 -1.45 -59.46
CA VAL A 50 100.48 -1.99 -58.17
C VAL A 50 101.60 -1.90 -57.13
N LEU A 51 102.79 -2.40 -57.45
CA LEU A 51 103.90 -2.53 -56.50
C LEU A 51 104.55 -1.19 -56.12
N GLU A 52 104.48 -0.17 -56.97
CA GLU A 52 105.01 1.18 -56.68
C GLU A 52 103.97 2.10 -56.02
N SER A 53 102.70 1.69 -55.94
CA SER A 53 101.65 2.51 -55.34
C SER A 53 101.77 2.54 -53.80
N PRO A 54 101.64 3.73 -53.16
CA PRO A 54 101.57 3.84 -51.69
C PRO A 54 100.18 3.46 -51.15
N GLU A 55 99.19 3.30 -52.02
CA GLU A 55 97.81 2.95 -51.67
C GLU A 55 97.65 1.43 -51.53
N SER A 56 96.73 0.98 -50.67
CA SER A 56 96.44 -0.46 -50.49
C SER A 56 95.77 -1.04 -51.74
N LEU A 57 96.57 -1.73 -52.57
CA LEU A 57 96.17 -2.27 -53.87
C LEU A 57 96.36 -3.79 -53.94
N TYR A 58 95.43 -4.46 -54.62
CA TYR A 58 95.62 -5.82 -55.11
C TYR A 58 95.21 -5.94 -56.58
N LEU A 59 95.79 -6.92 -57.27
CA LEU A 59 95.50 -7.26 -58.65
C LEU A 59 95.07 -8.72 -58.73
N LEU A 60 93.97 -8.96 -59.42
CA LEU A 60 93.51 -10.29 -59.80
C LEU A 60 93.87 -10.54 -61.25
N TRP A 61 94.51 -11.65 -61.55
CA TRP A 61 94.91 -11.97 -62.92
C TRP A 61 94.41 -13.33 -63.39
N GLY A 62 93.93 -13.39 -64.63
CA GLY A 62 93.45 -14.59 -65.29
C GLY A 62 92.11 -15.13 -64.75
N PRO A 63 91.57 -16.19 -65.38
CA PRO A 63 90.26 -16.74 -65.03
C PRO A 63 90.20 -17.34 -63.62
N GLN A 64 91.32 -17.85 -63.09
CA GLN A 64 91.45 -18.33 -61.71
C GLN A 64 91.61 -17.20 -60.68
N LYS A 65 91.66 -15.93 -61.11
CA LYS A 65 91.76 -14.75 -60.24
C LYS A 65 92.98 -14.85 -59.31
N GLN A 66 94.14 -15.11 -59.91
CA GLN A 66 95.40 -15.17 -59.19
C GLN A 66 95.64 -13.85 -58.44
N PHE A 67 95.90 -13.95 -57.15
CA PHE A 67 96.00 -12.78 -56.28
C PHE A 67 97.44 -12.24 -56.23
N PHE A 68 97.59 -10.98 -56.60
CA PHE A 68 98.79 -10.17 -56.42
C PHE A 68 98.46 -8.99 -55.52
N PHE A 69 99.39 -8.54 -54.70
CA PHE A 69 99.18 -7.43 -53.77
C PHE A 69 100.45 -6.59 -53.66
N ASN A 70 100.33 -5.38 -53.12
CA ASN A 70 101.47 -4.51 -52.84
C ASN A 70 101.79 -4.40 -51.34
N ASP A 71 102.84 -3.64 -51.03
CA ASP A 71 103.30 -3.48 -49.64
C ASP A 71 102.26 -2.80 -48.74
N ALA A 72 101.50 -1.83 -49.26
CA ALA A 72 100.44 -1.16 -48.53
C ALA A 72 99.25 -2.09 -48.19
N TYR A 73 99.03 -3.16 -48.97
CA TYR A 73 98.02 -4.18 -48.68
C TYR A 73 98.50 -5.23 -47.66
N ARG A 74 99.81 -5.38 -47.42
CA ARG A 74 100.35 -6.42 -46.51
C ARG A 74 99.73 -6.42 -45.10
N PRO A 75 99.51 -5.27 -44.44
CA PRO A 75 98.88 -5.26 -43.11
C PRO A 75 97.47 -5.85 -43.12
N VAL A 76 96.76 -5.72 -44.25
CA VAL A 76 95.39 -6.23 -44.42
C VAL A 76 95.37 -7.75 -44.30
N LEU A 77 96.34 -8.43 -44.93
CA LEU A 77 96.45 -9.90 -44.94
C LEU A 77 96.67 -10.50 -43.54
N GLY A 78 97.30 -9.74 -42.62
CA GLY A 78 97.61 -10.20 -41.28
C GLY A 78 98.25 -11.60 -41.27
N PRO A 79 97.67 -12.61 -40.58
CA PRO A 79 98.21 -13.97 -40.55
C PRO A 79 98.38 -14.65 -41.91
N ARG A 80 97.57 -14.26 -42.91
CA ARG A 80 97.56 -14.88 -44.24
C ARG A 80 98.80 -14.53 -45.05
N LEU A 81 99.49 -13.45 -44.69
CA LEU A 81 100.64 -12.94 -45.42
C LEU A 81 101.72 -14.01 -45.67
N ALA A 82 101.91 -14.93 -44.72
CA ALA A 82 102.92 -15.99 -44.80
C ALA A 82 102.70 -16.97 -45.97
N HIS A 83 101.47 -17.15 -46.44
CA HIS A 83 101.11 -18.09 -47.51
C HIS A 83 100.29 -17.43 -48.63
N ALA A 84 100.29 -16.10 -48.70
CA ALA A 84 99.47 -15.35 -49.66
C ALA A 84 99.95 -15.44 -51.11
N LEU A 85 101.27 -15.56 -51.34
CA LEU A 85 101.82 -15.65 -52.69
C LEU A 85 101.41 -16.95 -53.38
N GLY A 86 100.99 -16.85 -54.64
CA GLY A 86 100.53 -18.00 -55.42
C GLY A 86 99.09 -18.45 -55.12
N GLN A 87 98.38 -17.82 -54.18
CA GLN A 87 96.97 -18.12 -53.90
C GLN A 87 95.99 -17.34 -54.81
N THR A 88 94.78 -17.86 -54.97
CA THR A 88 93.66 -17.13 -55.56
C THR A 88 92.97 -16.27 -54.50
N ILE A 89 92.26 -15.22 -54.91
CA ILE A 89 91.51 -14.36 -53.97
C ILE A 89 90.48 -15.16 -53.16
N GLU A 90 89.81 -16.12 -53.80
CA GLU A 90 88.77 -16.94 -53.18
C GLU A 90 89.33 -17.84 -52.09
N THR A 91 90.51 -18.44 -52.32
CA THR A 91 91.15 -19.27 -51.29
C THR A 91 91.75 -18.44 -50.17
N LEU A 92 92.39 -17.32 -50.52
CA LEU A 92 93.07 -16.46 -49.54
C LEU A 92 92.08 -15.76 -48.61
N TRP A 93 90.97 -15.28 -49.16
CA TRP A 93 89.94 -14.52 -48.45
C TRP A 93 88.62 -15.28 -48.32
N ALA A 94 88.67 -16.60 -48.13
CA ALA A 94 87.46 -17.45 -48.10
C ALA A 94 86.39 -16.99 -47.08
N ASP A 95 86.79 -16.36 -45.98
CA ASP A 95 85.93 -15.78 -44.95
C ASP A 95 85.22 -14.49 -45.40
N ALA A 96 85.93 -13.62 -46.12
CA ALA A 96 85.41 -12.35 -46.64
C ALA A 96 84.85 -12.46 -48.07
N TRP A 97 85.09 -13.60 -48.74
CA TRP A 97 84.76 -13.81 -50.14
C TRP A 97 83.27 -13.64 -50.44
N PRO A 98 82.31 -14.14 -49.62
CA PRO A 98 80.89 -13.92 -49.90
C PRO A 98 80.49 -12.44 -50.01
N ASP A 99 81.12 -11.57 -49.22
CA ASP A 99 80.84 -10.13 -49.20
C ASP A 99 81.49 -9.42 -50.40
N VAL A 100 82.65 -9.90 -50.87
CA VAL A 100 83.48 -9.25 -51.90
C VAL A 100 83.27 -9.81 -53.31
N GLN A 101 82.87 -11.08 -53.44
CA GLN A 101 82.69 -11.81 -54.69
C GLN A 101 81.81 -11.06 -55.72
N PRO A 102 80.65 -10.48 -55.37
CA PRO A 102 79.78 -9.83 -56.36
C PRO A 102 80.48 -8.69 -57.10
N MET A 103 81.28 -7.90 -56.38
CA MET A 103 82.03 -6.78 -56.96
C MET A 103 83.15 -7.26 -57.87
N VAL A 104 83.85 -8.32 -57.46
CA VAL A 104 84.93 -8.93 -58.26
C VAL A 104 84.38 -9.51 -59.56
N GLU A 105 83.26 -10.24 -59.49
CA GLU A 105 82.60 -10.77 -60.68
C GLU A 105 82.09 -9.68 -61.61
N GLN A 106 81.52 -8.61 -61.05
CA GLN A 106 81.09 -7.46 -61.83
C GLN A 106 82.26 -6.82 -62.60
N ALA A 107 83.41 -6.66 -61.94
CA ALA A 107 84.62 -6.15 -62.59
C ALA A 107 85.13 -7.10 -63.68
N PHE A 108 85.14 -8.42 -63.46
CA PHE A 108 85.52 -9.39 -64.51
C PHE A 108 84.53 -9.46 -65.68
N ARG A 109 83.29 -8.97 -65.54
CA ARG A 109 82.34 -8.75 -66.66
C ARG A 109 82.58 -7.44 -67.41
N GLY A 110 83.64 -6.69 -67.07
CA GLY A 110 84.03 -5.44 -67.72
C GLY A 110 83.41 -4.18 -67.09
N GLN A 111 82.76 -4.28 -65.94
CA GLN A 111 82.11 -3.14 -65.27
C GLN A 111 82.90 -2.70 -64.04
N ALA A 112 83.50 -1.50 -64.10
CA ALA A 112 84.11 -0.91 -62.91
C ALA A 112 83.06 -0.62 -61.82
N CYS A 113 83.39 -0.88 -60.55
CA CYS A 113 82.50 -0.62 -59.42
C CYS A 113 83.24 0.01 -58.24
N ARG A 114 82.51 0.79 -57.45
CA ARG A 114 82.97 1.36 -56.19
C ARG A 114 81.90 1.15 -55.13
N HIS A 115 82.32 0.66 -53.97
CA HIS A 115 81.49 0.51 -52.78
C HIS A 115 82.12 1.27 -51.63
N GLU A 116 81.30 1.96 -50.84
CA GLU A 116 81.75 2.74 -49.69
C GLU A 116 81.18 2.13 -48.42
N ASP A 117 82.01 2.02 -47.38
CA ASP A 117 81.61 1.51 -46.07
C ASP A 117 80.84 0.18 -46.17
N LEU A 118 81.31 -0.74 -47.00
CA LEU A 118 80.73 -2.07 -47.12
C LEU A 118 81.10 -2.88 -45.87
N PRO A 119 80.12 -3.42 -45.12
CA PRO A 119 80.42 -4.35 -44.04
C PRO A 119 81.02 -5.63 -44.63
N VAL A 120 82.19 -6.01 -44.13
CA VAL A 120 82.88 -7.25 -44.51
C VAL A 120 83.22 -7.97 -43.22
N ASN A 121 82.71 -9.19 -43.09
CA ASN A 121 83.11 -10.04 -41.97
C ASN A 121 84.45 -10.69 -42.32
N MET A 122 85.47 -10.46 -41.50
CA MET A 122 86.78 -11.06 -41.73
C MET A 122 87.44 -11.50 -40.43
N GLN A 123 88.18 -12.60 -40.52
CA GLN A 123 88.99 -13.12 -39.43
C GLN A 123 90.31 -12.34 -39.36
N ARG A 124 90.44 -11.52 -38.31
CA ARG A 124 91.67 -10.83 -37.90
C ARG A 124 91.97 -11.17 -36.44
N TYR A 125 93.24 -11.38 -36.08
CA TYR A 125 93.66 -11.87 -34.75
C TYR A 125 92.99 -11.14 -33.56
N PRO A 126 92.41 -11.83 -32.54
CA PRO A 126 91.91 -13.20 -32.51
C PRO A 126 90.37 -13.21 -32.55
N GLY A 127 89.75 -13.22 -33.72
CA GLY A 127 88.31 -13.43 -33.86
C GLY A 127 87.75 -13.04 -35.23
N GLU A 128 86.48 -13.37 -35.46
CA GLU A 128 85.71 -12.70 -36.51
C GLU A 128 85.40 -11.28 -36.05
N GLU A 129 85.76 -10.31 -36.88
CA GLU A 129 85.41 -8.92 -36.68
C GLU A 129 84.62 -8.41 -37.90
N LEU A 130 83.48 -7.78 -37.61
CA LEU A 130 82.77 -7.01 -38.62
C LEU A 130 83.53 -5.70 -38.86
N THR A 131 84.09 -5.58 -40.05
CA THR A 131 84.86 -4.42 -40.50
C THR A 131 84.12 -3.68 -41.62
N TRP A 132 84.46 -2.42 -41.86
CA TRP A 132 83.88 -1.64 -42.96
C TRP A 132 84.96 -1.27 -43.95
N TRP A 133 84.68 -1.49 -45.24
CA TRP A 133 85.65 -1.33 -46.32
C TRP A 133 85.07 -0.56 -47.49
N SER A 134 85.88 0.32 -48.07
CA SER A 134 85.60 0.91 -49.36
C SER A 134 86.47 0.25 -50.42
N PHE A 135 85.84 -0.30 -51.46
CA PHE A 135 86.51 -0.97 -52.58
C PHE A 135 86.30 -0.15 -53.86
N SER A 136 87.34 -0.01 -54.67
CA SER A 136 87.23 0.45 -56.06
C SER A 136 87.88 -0.58 -56.98
N MET A 137 87.10 -1.24 -57.83
CA MET A 137 87.56 -2.31 -58.71
C MET A 137 87.47 -1.88 -60.17
N SER A 138 88.58 -2.00 -60.90
CA SER A 138 88.74 -1.58 -62.29
C SER A 138 89.18 -2.76 -63.16
N PRO A 139 88.43 -3.12 -64.22
CA PRO A 139 88.83 -4.17 -65.16
C PRO A 139 90.06 -3.77 -65.97
N ILE A 140 90.89 -4.75 -66.28
CA ILE A 140 92.04 -4.63 -67.18
C ILE A 140 91.73 -5.48 -68.40
N PHE A 141 91.62 -4.82 -69.56
CA PHE A 141 91.31 -5.48 -70.82
C PHE A 141 92.58 -5.88 -71.57
N ASP A 142 92.46 -6.84 -72.48
CA ASP A 142 93.48 -7.15 -73.48
C ASP A 142 93.71 -5.98 -74.47
N GLU A 143 94.72 -6.10 -75.33
CA GLU A 143 95.08 -5.04 -76.28
C GLU A 143 93.95 -4.67 -77.26
N ARG A 144 93.02 -5.60 -77.51
CA ARG A 144 91.85 -5.40 -78.39
C ARG A 144 90.61 -4.88 -77.66
N GLN A 145 90.65 -4.77 -76.33
CA GLN A 145 89.53 -4.41 -75.47
C GLN A 145 88.32 -5.37 -75.53
N GLU A 146 88.54 -6.62 -75.91
CA GLU A 146 87.49 -7.63 -76.07
C GLU A 146 87.36 -8.53 -74.83
N GLN A 147 88.45 -8.75 -74.09
CA GLN A 147 88.48 -9.65 -72.94
C GLN A 147 89.09 -9.00 -71.70
N VAL A 148 88.45 -9.15 -70.55
CA VAL A 148 89.03 -8.77 -69.25
C VAL A 148 90.05 -9.82 -68.83
N LEU A 149 91.32 -9.41 -68.72
CA LEU A 149 92.44 -10.26 -68.31
C LEU A 149 92.71 -10.20 -66.80
N GLY A 150 92.28 -9.13 -66.14
CA GLY A 150 92.44 -8.96 -64.70
C GLY A 150 91.59 -7.84 -64.12
N VAL A 151 91.65 -7.69 -62.80
CA VAL A 151 90.94 -6.64 -62.06
C VAL A 151 91.90 -6.00 -61.07
N LEU A 152 92.12 -4.69 -61.20
CA LEU A 152 92.84 -3.87 -60.23
C LEU A 152 91.86 -3.41 -59.14
N CYS A 153 92.20 -3.59 -57.87
CA CYS A 153 91.39 -3.13 -56.75
C CYS A 153 92.17 -2.22 -55.81
N HIS A 154 91.55 -1.09 -55.46
CA HIS A 154 91.94 -0.22 -54.35
C HIS A 154 91.04 -0.45 -53.15
N THR A 155 91.65 -0.51 -51.97
CA THR A 155 90.96 -0.87 -50.72
C THR A 155 91.27 0.15 -49.62
N VAL A 156 90.23 0.59 -48.90
CA VAL A 156 90.36 1.49 -47.75
C VAL A 156 89.50 0.97 -46.61
N GLU A 157 90.10 0.73 -45.45
CA GLU A 157 89.34 0.36 -44.25
C GLU A 157 88.74 1.61 -43.59
N THR A 158 87.43 1.59 -43.31
CA THR A 158 86.67 2.70 -42.73
C THR A 158 86.00 2.35 -41.39
N THR A 159 86.31 1.18 -40.82
CA THR A 159 85.77 0.64 -39.56
C THR A 159 85.67 1.67 -38.42
N ALA A 160 86.76 2.37 -38.09
CA ALA A 160 86.78 3.32 -36.98
C ALA A 160 85.82 4.51 -37.18
N ARG A 161 85.73 5.02 -38.43
CA ARG A 161 84.86 6.13 -38.79
C ARG A 161 83.38 5.76 -38.63
N VAL A 162 82.98 4.59 -39.12
CA VAL A 162 81.59 4.12 -39.05
C VAL A 162 81.18 3.87 -37.60
N ARG A 163 82.03 3.23 -36.78
CA ARG A 163 81.73 2.94 -35.36
C ARG A 163 81.51 4.22 -34.54
N LEU A 164 82.32 5.26 -34.74
CA LEU A 164 82.13 6.56 -34.08
C LEU A 164 80.81 7.22 -34.48
N GLY A 165 80.45 7.19 -35.76
CA GLY A 165 79.19 7.73 -36.26
C GLY A 165 77.95 7.03 -35.67
N LEU A 166 78.01 5.71 -35.48
CA LEU A 166 76.94 4.95 -34.84
C LEU A 166 76.78 5.27 -33.35
N HIS A 167 77.91 5.40 -32.62
CA HIS A 167 77.88 5.69 -31.19
C HIS A 167 77.31 7.09 -30.87
N ALA A 168 77.66 8.09 -31.68
CA ALA A 168 77.15 9.46 -31.52
C ALA A 168 75.61 9.52 -31.62
N ARG A 169 75.03 8.87 -32.63
CA ARG A 169 73.56 8.85 -32.85
C ARG A 169 72.81 8.18 -31.69
N LEU A 170 73.35 7.08 -31.16
CA LEU A 170 72.75 6.37 -30.03
C LEU A 170 72.72 7.23 -28.76
N THR A 171 73.80 7.98 -28.51
CA THR A 171 73.91 8.86 -27.34
C THR A 171 72.93 10.03 -27.44
N GLU A 172 72.83 10.65 -28.61
CA GLU A 172 71.87 11.73 -28.87
C GLU A 172 70.42 11.27 -28.68
N SER A 173 70.07 10.09 -29.19
CA SER A 173 68.72 9.51 -29.01
C SER A 173 68.38 9.29 -27.53
N ARG A 174 69.31 8.73 -26.74
CA ARG A 174 69.11 8.50 -25.30
C ARG A 174 68.94 9.80 -24.51
N LEU A 175 69.73 10.82 -24.83
CA LEU A 175 69.60 12.14 -24.22
C LEU A 175 68.24 12.77 -24.53
N ARG A 176 67.79 12.65 -25.78
CA ARG A 176 66.47 13.14 -26.21
C ARG A 176 65.34 12.42 -25.48
N GLU A 177 65.36 11.09 -25.45
CA GLU A 177 64.35 10.29 -24.74
C GLU A 177 64.27 10.63 -23.25
N THR A 178 65.43 10.78 -22.59
CA THR A 178 65.49 11.14 -21.16
C THR A 178 64.92 12.53 -20.91
N ARG A 179 65.27 13.51 -21.77
CA ARG A 179 64.75 14.88 -21.67
C ARG A 179 63.24 14.91 -21.87
N GLU A 180 62.73 14.20 -22.88
CA GLU A 180 61.29 14.10 -23.15
C GLU A 180 60.54 13.36 -22.04
N LEU A 181 61.14 12.35 -21.42
CA LEU A 181 60.57 11.68 -20.25
C LEU A 181 60.45 12.63 -19.05
N ASN A 182 61.53 13.36 -18.71
CA ASN A 182 61.52 14.31 -17.59
C ASN A 182 60.47 15.42 -17.78
N THR A 183 60.35 15.98 -19.00
CA THR A 183 59.31 16.97 -19.31
C THR A 183 57.90 16.38 -19.14
N ARG A 184 57.65 15.15 -19.61
CA ARG A 184 56.34 14.49 -19.48
C ARG A 184 55.98 14.17 -18.03
N VAL A 185 56.94 13.71 -17.22
CA VAL A 185 56.73 13.45 -15.80
C VAL A 185 56.27 14.73 -15.09
N LEU A 186 56.98 15.85 -15.30
CA LEU A 186 56.60 17.14 -14.71
C LEU A 186 55.25 17.66 -15.23
N ALA A 187 54.94 17.49 -16.52
CA ALA A 187 53.67 17.93 -17.11
C ALA A 187 52.46 17.08 -16.67
N SER A 188 52.69 15.83 -16.28
CA SER A 188 51.64 14.91 -15.79
C SER A 188 51.18 15.20 -14.36
N SER A 189 51.99 15.93 -13.58
CA SER A 189 51.59 16.35 -12.23
C SER A 189 50.62 17.52 -12.30
N ASN A 190 49.56 17.45 -11.49
CA ASN A 190 48.65 18.58 -11.24
C ASN A 190 49.14 19.49 -10.10
N ASP A 191 50.23 19.12 -9.42
CA ASP A 191 50.85 19.96 -8.41
C ASP A 191 51.62 21.11 -9.06
N CYS A 192 51.66 22.24 -8.36
CA CYS A 192 52.43 23.38 -8.78
C CYS A 192 53.88 23.24 -8.31
N ILE A 193 54.71 22.62 -9.16
CA ILE A 193 56.14 22.40 -8.90
C ILE A 193 56.94 23.62 -9.37
N LYS A 194 57.79 24.16 -8.47
CA LYS A 194 58.72 25.26 -8.73
C LYS A 194 60.14 24.88 -8.33
N VAL A 195 61.10 25.48 -9.02
CA VAL A 195 62.49 25.51 -8.55
C VAL A 195 62.89 26.95 -8.29
N LEU A 196 63.42 27.21 -7.11
CA LEU A 196 63.97 28.50 -6.71
C LEU A 196 65.50 28.42 -6.67
N ASP A 197 66.17 29.55 -6.82
CA ASP A 197 67.55 29.68 -6.39
C ASP A 197 67.64 29.73 -4.85
N LEU A 198 68.88 29.77 -4.34
CA LEU A 198 69.11 29.83 -2.90
C LEU A 198 68.64 31.15 -2.28
N ASP A 199 68.49 32.23 -3.03
CA ASP A 199 67.95 33.50 -2.55
C ASP A 199 66.40 33.51 -2.52
N GLY A 200 65.77 32.41 -2.94
CA GLY A 200 64.32 32.24 -2.95
C GLY A 200 63.62 32.83 -4.18
N GLN A 201 64.36 33.15 -5.24
CA GLN A 201 63.81 33.67 -6.49
C GLN A 201 63.34 32.54 -7.41
N LEU A 202 62.20 32.75 -8.05
CA LEU A 202 61.58 31.75 -8.92
C LEU A 202 62.36 31.55 -10.23
N SER A 203 62.98 30.38 -10.40
CA SER A 203 63.77 30.04 -11.60
C SER A 203 63.03 29.15 -12.60
N PHE A 204 62.09 28.33 -12.12
CA PHE A 204 61.29 27.44 -12.96
C PHE A 204 59.93 27.18 -12.33
N MET A 205 58.92 26.98 -13.18
CA MET A 205 57.62 26.45 -12.81
C MET A 205 57.16 25.40 -13.84
N SER A 206 56.65 24.28 -13.36
CA SER A 206 56.05 23.23 -14.20
C SER A 206 54.81 23.72 -14.94
N GLU A 207 54.47 23.08 -16.06
CA GLU A 207 53.28 23.41 -16.85
C GLU A 207 51.97 23.24 -16.04
N GLY A 208 51.88 22.16 -15.24
CA GLY A 208 50.79 21.98 -14.29
C GLY A 208 50.70 23.13 -13.29
N GLY A 209 51.86 23.63 -12.84
CA GLY A 209 51.95 24.79 -11.98
C GLY A 209 51.45 26.09 -12.62
N LEU A 210 51.81 26.36 -13.88
CA LEU A 210 51.31 27.52 -14.61
C LEU A 210 49.79 27.48 -14.76
N ARG A 211 49.21 26.31 -15.05
CA ARG A 211 47.75 26.15 -15.16
C ARG A 211 47.04 26.41 -13.84
N VAL A 212 47.47 25.77 -12.74
CA VAL A 212 46.77 25.86 -11.45
C VAL A 212 46.95 27.21 -10.76
N MET A 213 48.07 27.90 -11.01
CA MET A 213 48.31 29.28 -10.57
C MET A 213 47.79 30.34 -11.55
N GLU A 214 47.19 29.91 -12.66
CA GLU A 214 46.61 30.78 -13.70
C GLU A 214 47.62 31.80 -14.26
N VAL A 215 48.84 31.33 -14.52
CA VAL A 215 49.95 32.12 -15.06
C VAL A 215 49.96 32.01 -16.58
N SER A 216 49.70 33.11 -17.27
CA SER A 216 49.69 33.16 -18.75
C SER A 216 51.10 33.25 -19.36
N ASP A 217 52.04 33.87 -18.66
CA ASP A 217 53.43 34.03 -19.10
C ASP A 217 54.37 33.89 -17.89
N PHE A 218 55.25 32.88 -17.91
CA PHE A 218 56.22 32.66 -16.84
C PHE A 218 57.26 33.78 -16.75
N ASN A 219 57.59 34.45 -17.87
CA ASN A 219 58.58 35.52 -17.85
C ASN A 219 58.16 36.72 -16.99
N ALA A 220 56.86 36.91 -16.77
CA ALA A 220 56.33 37.96 -15.91
C ALA A 220 56.60 37.72 -14.41
N ILE A 221 56.91 36.47 -14.02
CA ILE A 221 57.16 36.07 -12.63
C ILE A 221 58.52 35.43 -12.39
N ALA A 222 59.29 35.17 -13.45
CA ALA A 222 60.64 34.66 -13.35
C ALA A 222 61.53 35.66 -12.60
N GLY A 223 62.29 35.20 -11.62
CA GLY A 223 63.14 36.02 -10.76
C GLY A 223 62.39 36.76 -9.63
N CYS A 224 61.07 36.64 -9.54
CA CYS A 224 60.34 37.21 -8.40
C CYS A 224 60.63 36.41 -7.13
N PRO A 225 60.76 37.07 -5.96
CA PRO A 225 60.85 36.38 -4.67
C PRO A 225 59.58 35.56 -4.42
N TRP A 226 59.73 34.25 -4.28
CA TRP A 226 58.58 33.36 -4.10
C TRP A 226 57.72 33.67 -2.84
N PRO A 227 58.28 34.12 -1.70
CA PRO A 227 57.46 34.51 -0.55
C PRO A 227 56.44 35.60 -0.83
N ASP A 228 56.69 36.50 -1.80
CA ASP A 228 55.81 37.63 -2.11
C ASP A 228 54.46 37.20 -2.70
N PHE A 229 54.35 35.95 -3.19
CA PHE A 229 53.07 35.37 -3.60
C PHE A 229 52.16 34.99 -2.42
N TRP A 230 52.66 35.07 -1.19
CA TRP A 230 51.93 34.78 0.03
C TRP A 230 51.65 36.05 0.82
N GLN A 231 50.58 36.04 1.62
CA GLN A 231 50.18 37.16 2.47
C GLN A 231 50.15 36.75 3.94
N GLY A 232 50.45 37.70 4.83
CA GLY A 232 50.38 37.50 6.29
C GLY A 232 51.24 36.33 6.76
N GLN A 233 50.65 35.40 7.51
CA GLN A 233 51.36 34.24 8.06
C GLN A 233 51.99 33.35 6.97
N GLY A 234 51.34 33.20 5.81
CA GLY A 234 51.88 32.37 4.73
C GLY A 234 53.20 32.91 4.15
N ASN A 235 53.42 34.23 4.19
CA ASN A 235 54.69 34.84 3.78
C ASN A 235 55.81 34.50 4.76
N LEU A 236 55.53 34.58 6.07
CA LEU A 236 56.46 34.22 7.13
C LEU A 236 56.82 32.72 7.05
N ASP A 237 55.82 31.86 6.83
CA ASP A 237 56.01 30.41 6.71
C ASP A 237 56.83 30.06 5.45
N ALA A 238 56.60 30.76 4.33
CA ALA A 238 57.39 30.60 3.11
C ALA A 238 58.86 31.02 3.30
N GLN A 239 59.11 32.14 3.99
CA GLN A 239 60.48 32.58 4.32
C GLN A 239 61.19 31.59 5.25
N ALA A 240 60.50 31.12 6.29
CA ALA A 240 61.04 30.10 7.19
C ALA A 240 61.34 28.78 6.46
N ALA A 241 60.48 28.39 5.52
CA ALA A 241 60.67 27.19 4.71
C ALA A 241 61.88 27.29 3.75
N ILE A 242 62.11 28.48 3.15
CA ILE A 242 63.32 28.75 2.36
C ILE A 242 64.56 28.64 3.26
N ALA A 243 64.56 29.27 4.44
CA ALA A 243 65.69 29.23 5.36
C ALA A 243 66.01 27.80 5.83
N ALA A 244 64.99 26.97 6.08
CA ALA A 244 65.16 25.55 6.37
C ALA A 244 65.82 24.80 5.20
N ALA A 245 65.36 25.05 3.96
CA ALA A 245 65.97 24.44 2.77
C ALA A 245 67.42 24.89 2.54
N GLN A 246 67.75 26.17 2.78
CA GLN A 246 69.13 26.66 2.75
C GLN A 246 70.03 25.95 3.78
N ALA A 247 69.46 25.53 4.91
CA ALA A 247 70.16 24.74 5.92
C ALA A 247 70.20 23.23 5.62
N GLY A 248 69.63 22.78 4.51
CA GLY A 248 69.56 21.37 4.12
C GLY A 248 68.35 20.60 4.69
N GLU A 249 67.39 21.28 5.32
CA GLU A 249 66.20 20.68 5.91
C GLU A 249 64.95 20.86 5.03
N SER A 250 63.98 19.96 5.15
CA SER A 250 62.70 20.07 4.46
C SER A 250 61.64 20.70 5.36
N ALA A 251 60.81 21.58 4.81
CA ALA A 251 59.72 22.22 5.51
C ALA A 251 58.38 22.02 4.79
N ARG A 252 57.29 22.07 5.54
CA ARG A 252 55.94 21.99 5.01
C ARG A 252 55.01 22.94 5.75
N PHE A 253 54.16 23.64 5.02
CA PHE A 253 53.13 24.50 5.60
C PHE A 253 51.87 24.51 4.73
N GLN A 254 50.77 24.99 5.31
CA GLN A 254 49.51 25.20 4.60
C GLN A 254 49.09 26.66 4.73
N GLY A 255 48.65 27.26 3.63
CA GLY A 255 48.25 28.65 3.63
C GLY A 255 47.29 28.98 2.49
N ALA A 256 46.53 30.06 2.68
CA ALA A 256 45.73 30.63 1.61
C ALA A 256 46.61 31.60 0.79
N ALA A 257 46.56 31.46 -0.53
CA ALA A 257 47.18 32.40 -1.45
C ALA A 257 46.34 32.49 -2.72
N ASN A 258 46.34 33.67 -3.34
CA ASN A 258 45.63 33.87 -4.59
C ASN A 258 46.47 33.36 -5.77
N THR A 259 45.79 32.84 -6.79
CA THR A 259 46.37 32.68 -8.13
C THR A 259 46.70 34.05 -8.72
N LEU A 260 47.46 34.09 -9.83
CA LEU A 260 47.75 35.37 -10.49
C LEU A 260 46.51 36.01 -11.15
N ALA A 261 45.45 35.24 -11.41
CA ALA A 261 44.16 35.80 -11.85
C ALA A 261 43.29 36.29 -10.68
N GLY A 262 43.75 36.13 -9.42
CA GLY A 262 43.07 36.63 -8.23
C GLY A 262 42.14 35.62 -7.53
N ASN A 263 42.10 34.36 -7.97
CA ASN A 263 41.27 33.33 -7.33
C ASN A 263 41.92 32.84 -6.04
N ALA A 264 41.20 32.91 -4.92
CA ALA A 264 41.69 32.42 -3.64
C ALA A 264 41.73 30.88 -3.63
N LYS A 265 42.89 30.32 -3.27
CA LYS A 265 43.09 28.87 -3.10
C LYS A 265 43.80 28.57 -1.79
N TRP A 266 43.53 27.38 -1.25
CA TRP A 266 44.30 26.81 -0.15
C TRP A 266 45.35 25.87 -0.69
N TRP A 267 46.58 26.05 -0.21
CA TRP A 267 47.74 25.34 -0.69
C TRP A 267 48.39 24.56 0.44
N ASP A 268 48.79 23.33 0.12
CA ASP A 268 49.69 22.53 0.92
C ASP A 268 51.06 22.51 0.24
N VAL A 269 52.07 23.05 0.92
CA VAL A 269 53.36 23.35 0.30
C VAL A 269 54.46 22.58 0.99
N GLN A 270 55.20 21.83 0.20
CA GLN A 270 56.44 21.18 0.61
C GLN A 270 57.62 21.88 -0.04
N VAL A 271 58.62 22.23 0.77
CA VAL A 271 59.85 22.90 0.35
C VAL A 271 61.03 22.01 0.73
N THR A 272 61.84 21.61 -0.25
CA THR A 272 62.96 20.68 -0.06
C THR A 272 64.21 21.17 -0.78
N PRO A 273 65.41 21.03 -0.20
CA PRO A 273 66.66 21.36 -0.89
C PRO A 273 66.96 20.35 -2.01
N MET A 274 67.47 20.86 -3.12
CA MET A 274 68.13 20.08 -4.15
C MET A 274 69.63 20.16 -3.91
N LEU A 275 70.26 19.02 -3.63
CA LEU A 275 71.67 18.95 -3.26
C LEU A 275 72.57 18.76 -4.48
N ASP A 276 73.76 19.33 -4.44
CA ASP A 276 74.83 19.08 -5.40
C ASP A 276 75.57 17.75 -5.12
N GLU A 277 76.59 17.42 -5.92
CA GLU A 277 77.43 16.23 -5.72
C GLU A 277 78.21 16.21 -4.40
N ALA A 278 78.41 17.38 -3.77
CA ALA A 278 79.07 17.53 -2.48
C ALA A 278 78.09 17.47 -1.29
N GLY A 279 76.79 17.29 -1.55
CA GLY A 279 75.73 17.24 -0.55
C GLY A 279 75.32 18.60 0.01
N GLN A 280 75.71 19.71 -0.64
CA GLN A 280 75.31 21.06 -0.25
C GLN A 280 74.06 21.50 -1.03
N PRO A 281 73.15 22.29 -0.44
CA PRO A 281 72.01 22.85 -1.16
C PRO A 281 72.45 23.70 -2.36
N GLU A 282 71.98 23.36 -3.56
CA GLU A 282 72.23 24.09 -4.82
C GLU A 282 71.01 24.90 -5.25
N LYS A 283 69.80 24.33 -5.07
CA LYS A 283 68.51 24.93 -5.40
C LYS A 283 67.44 24.50 -4.42
N ILE A 284 66.26 25.11 -4.50
CA ILE A 284 65.13 24.77 -3.64
C ILE A 284 63.97 24.31 -4.51
N LEU A 285 63.45 23.10 -4.24
CA LEU A 285 62.27 22.55 -4.88
C LEU A 285 61.04 22.87 -4.01
N CYS A 286 60.04 23.51 -4.59
CA CYS A 286 58.77 23.78 -3.94
C CYS A 286 57.64 23.07 -4.68
N ILE A 287 56.89 22.21 -3.99
CA ILE A 287 55.71 21.55 -4.53
C ILE A 287 54.50 22.10 -3.77
N SER A 288 53.59 22.76 -4.47
CA SER A 288 52.33 23.25 -3.87
C SER A 288 51.14 22.52 -4.46
N ARG A 289 50.34 21.88 -3.61
CA ARG A 289 49.12 21.18 -3.97
C ARG A 289 47.90 22.02 -3.59
N ASP A 290 46.95 22.16 -4.51
CA ASP A 290 45.66 22.77 -4.21
C ASP A 290 44.82 21.82 -3.35
N ILE A 291 44.50 22.26 -2.13
CA ILE A 291 43.68 21.52 -1.15
C ILE A 291 42.33 22.21 -0.90
N THR A 292 41.94 23.17 -1.75
CA THR A 292 40.71 23.96 -1.60
C THR A 292 39.47 23.05 -1.55
N ALA A 293 39.33 22.14 -2.52
CA ALA A 293 38.19 21.21 -2.58
C ALA A 293 38.13 20.27 -1.36
N THR A 294 39.28 19.83 -0.85
CA THR A 294 39.36 18.98 0.36
C THR A 294 38.87 19.75 1.58
N ARG A 295 39.35 20.99 1.77
CA ARG A 295 38.93 21.85 2.89
C ARG A 295 37.43 22.19 2.83
N GLU A 296 36.90 22.51 1.65
CA GLU A 296 35.47 22.78 1.48
C GLU A 296 34.60 21.56 1.81
N ALA A 297 35.03 20.36 1.40
CA ALA A 297 34.31 19.12 1.72
C ALA A 297 34.33 18.81 3.23
N GLU A 298 35.45 19.00 3.91
CA GLU A 298 35.56 18.83 5.37
C GLU A 298 34.66 19.81 6.14
N GLU A 299 34.63 21.08 5.71
CA GLU A 299 33.78 22.12 6.29
C GLU A 299 32.29 21.79 6.08
N GLN A 300 31.91 21.33 4.88
CA GLN A 300 30.56 20.88 4.57
C GLN A 300 30.16 19.67 5.42
N LEU A 301 31.05 18.69 5.57
CA LEU A 301 30.80 17.51 6.37
C LEU A 301 30.56 17.87 7.83
N ARG A 302 31.39 18.78 8.39
CA ARG A 302 31.20 19.29 9.76
C ARG A 302 29.82 19.93 9.94
N ARG A 303 29.44 20.85 9.04
CA ARG A 303 28.12 21.51 9.09
C ARG A 303 26.96 20.52 8.97
N LEU A 304 27.11 19.53 8.10
CA LEU A 304 26.10 18.48 7.95
C LEU A 304 25.97 17.65 9.22
N ASN A 305 27.09 17.30 9.86
CA ASN A 305 27.10 16.52 11.08
C ASN A 305 26.46 17.28 12.25
N GLU A 306 26.79 18.56 12.43
CA GLU A 306 26.15 19.44 13.41
C GLU A 306 24.63 19.56 13.18
N SER A 307 24.21 19.71 11.91
CA SER A 307 22.79 19.75 11.54
C SER A 307 22.07 18.42 11.76
N LEU A 308 22.74 17.29 11.51
CA LEU A 308 22.20 15.96 11.76
C LEU A 308 22.03 15.71 13.26
N GLU A 309 23.03 16.04 14.08
CA GLU A 309 22.95 15.95 15.54
C GLU A 309 21.79 16.78 16.08
N GLN A 310 21.64 18.02 15.60
CA GLN A 310 20.50 18.87 15.98
C GLN A 310 19.16 18.24 15.57
N ARG A 311 19.02 17.72 14.35
CA ARG A 311 17.79 17.06 13.87
C ARG A 311 17.46 15.79 14.65
N VAL A 312 18.46 14.99 15.00
CA VAL A 312 18.28 13.79 15.82
C VAL A 312 17.80 14.18 17.21
N GLN A 313 18.39 15.22 17.81
CA GLN A 313 17.96 15.72 19.11
C GLN A 313 16.53 16.28 19.07
N GLU A 314 16.19 17.09 18.07
CA GLU A 314 14.84 17.63 17.88
C GLU A 314 13.79 16.51 17.72
N ARG A 315 14.05 15.50 16.87
CA ARG A 315 13.14 14.36 16.71
C ARG A 315 13.01 13.50 17.96
N THR A 316 14.10 13.32 18.72
CA THR A 316 14.07 12.55 19.97
C THR A 316 13.22 13.29 21.01
N GLN A 317 13.42 14.60 21.15
CA GLN A 317 12.60 15.45 22.02
C GLN A 317 11.14 15.47 21.60
N GLU A 318 10.84 15.50 20.30
CA GLU A 318 9.46 15.44 19.79
C GLU A 318 8.78 14.12 20.17
N ARG A 319 9.45 12.98 19.97
CA ARG A 319 8.93 11.66 20.36
C ARG A 319 8.74 11.54 21.87
N ASP A 320 9.71 11.98 22.66
CA ASP A 320 9.61 12.02 24.12
C ASP A 320 8.47 12.92 24.59
N ARG A 321 8.27 14.06 23.90
CA ARG A 321 7.18 14.98 24.18
C ARG A 321 5.81 14.35 23.88
N ILE A 322 5.65 13.65 22.74
CA ILE A 322 4.42 12.91 22.44
C ILE A 322 4.15 11.86 23.51
N TRP A 323 5.16 11.09 23.89
CA TRP A 323 5.04 10.09 24.94
C TRP A 323 4.61 10.73 26.28
N GLN A 324 5.31 11.78 26.75
CA GLN A 324 5.06 12.39 28.05
C GLN A 324 3.74 13.18 28.14
N LEU A 325 3.42 13.94 27.08
CA LEU A 325 2.28 14.86 27.06
C LEU A 325 0.98 14.23 26.59
N SER A 326 1.02 13.06 25.94
CA SER A 326 -0.20 12.36 25.52
C SER A 326 -1.17 12.15 26.70
N THR A 327 -2.44 12.41 26.46
CA THR A 327 -3.54 12.09 27.38
C THR A 327 -4.02 10.65 27.23
N ASP A 328 -3.75 10.02 26.07
CA ASP A 328 -4.05 8.63 25.81
C ASP A 328 -3.01 7.73 26.50
N LEU A 329 -3.48 6.60 27.03
CA LEU A 329 -2.66 5.58 27.67
C LEU A 329 -1.77 4.93 26.61
N MET A 330 -0.46 5.03 26.74
CA MET A 330 0.48 4.35 25.83
C MET A 330 1.26 3.32 26.61
N LEU A 331 1.42 2.13 26.02
CA LEU A 331 2.23 1.07 26.60
C LEU A 331 3.05 0.36 25.52
N VAL A 332 4.21 -0.14 25.95
CA VAL A 332 4.99 -1.16 25.25
C VAL A 332 4.96 -2.40 26.14
N ALA A 333 4.61 -3.55 25.57
CA ALA A 333 4.60 -4.83 26.28
C ALA A 333 5.18 -5.94 25.41
N ASP A 334 5.55 -7.06 26.02
CA ASP A 334 5.79 -8.29 25.26
C ASP A 334 4.47 -8.97 24.85
N PHE A 335 4.57 -9.98 23.99
CA PHE A 335 3.40 -10.74 23.52
C PHE A 335 2.75 -11.63 24.59
N ASN A 336 3.40 -11.81 25.76
CA ASN A 336 2.81 -12.51 26.91
C ASN A 336 2.03 -11.56 27.84
N GLY A 337 1.98 -10.28 27.50
CA GLY A 337 1.26 -9.26 28.24
C GLY A 337 2.07 -8.54 29.31
N ARG A 338 3.39 -8.75 29.37
CA ARG A 338 4.27 -8.10 30.34
C ARG A 338 4.60 -6.69 29.90
N ILE A 339 4.28 -5.71 30.75
CA ILE A 339 4.53 -4.30 30.48
C ILE A 339 6.02 -4.00 30.55
N VAL A 340 6.57 -3.43 29.48
CA VAL A 340 7.96 -2.95 29.38
C VAL A 340 8.04 -1.47 29.70
N ALA A 341 7.13 -0.66 29.15
CA ALA A 341 7.10 0.77 29.37
C ALA A 341 5.68 1.32 29.30
N VAL A 342 5.40 2.36 30.07
CA VAL A 342 4.12 3.11 30.04
C VAL A 342 4.39 4.61 30.04
N ASN A 343 3.47 5.37 29.44
CA ASN A 343 3.53 6.82 29.50
C ASN A 343 2.87 7.39 30.76
N PRO A 344 3.12 8.67 31.11
CA PRO A 344 2.54 9.30 32.33
C PRO A 344 1.01 9.40 32.36
N ALA A 345 0.32 9.16 31.24
CA ALA A 345 -1.15 9.13 31.19
C ALA A 345 -1.72 8.05 32.12
N TRP A 346 -1.02 6.93 32.32
CA TRP A 346 -1.43 5.88 33.25
C TRP A 346 -1.58 6.38 34.68
N THR A 347 -0.65 7.22 35.13
CA THR A 347 -0.71 7.83 36.46
C THR A 347 -1.82 8.87 36.54
N ARG A 348 -1.98 9.71 35.51
CA ARG A 348 -3.04 10.74 35.49
C ARG A 348 -4.44 10.16 35.44
N LEU A 349 -4.65 9.10 34.66
CA LEU A 349 -5.97 8.57 34.32
C LEU A 349 -6.38 7.38 35.18
N LEU A 350 -5.44 6.49 35.54
CA LEU A 350 -5.70 5.28 36.32
C LEU A 350 -5.08 5.29 37.72
N GLY A 351 -4.26 6.30 38.07
CA GLY A 351 -3.65 6.46 39.39
C GLY A 351 -2.44 5.56 39.67
N TRP A 352 -2.09 4.66 38.74
CA TRP A 352 -0.96 3.74 38.87
C TRP A 352 0.37 4.43 38.58
N GLN A 353 1.38 4.18 39.41
CA GLN A 353 2.73 4.67 39.20
C GLN A 353 3.48 3.76 38.22
N ARG A 354 4.40 4.35 37.44
CA ARG A 354 5.20 3.63 36.44
C ARG A 354 5.91 2.39 37.03
N HIS A 355 6.51 2.52 38.20
CA HIS A 355 7.22 1.43 38.88
C HIS A 355 6.30 0.30 39.40
N GLU A 356 4.98 0.53 39.46
CA GLU A 356 3.99 -0.49 39.84
C GLU A 356 3.50 -1.27 38.61
N LEU A 357 3.62 -0.67 37.42
CA LEU A 357 3.15 -1.23 36.16
C LEU A 357 4.26 -1.98 35.42
N GLU A 358 5.46 -1.40 35.34
CA GLU A 358 6.57 -2.00 34.59
C GLU A 358 6.99 -3.35 35.20
N GLY A 359 7.05 -4.37 34.34
CA GLY A 359 7.35 -5.76 34.72
C GLY A 359 6.13 -6.60 35.13
N SER A 360 4.97 -5.98 35.37
CA SER A 360 3.69 -6.67 35.66
C SER A 360 2.94 -7.05 34.38
N SER A 361 1.90 -7.87 34.51
CA SER A 361 1.02 -8.25 33.41
C SER A 361 -0.11 -7.23 33.27
N PHE A 362 -0.34 -6.66 32.07
CA PHE A 362 -1.46 -5.72 31.92
C PHE A 362 -2.83 -6.40 32.11
N TYR A 363 -2.91 -7.73 32.01
CA TYR A 363 -4.14 -8.49 32.27
C TYR A 363 -4.62 -8.33 33.72
N ASP A 364 -3.71 -8.06 34.67
CA ASP A 364 -4.03 -7.87 36.09
C ASP A 364 -4.84 -6.58 36.36
N PHE A 365 -4.89 -5.69 35.37
CA PHE A 365 -5.60 -4.42 35.42
C PHE A 365 -6.86 -4.42 34.57
N ILE A 366 -7.15 -5.50 33.84
CA ILE A 366 -8.37 -5.63 33.04
C ILE A 366 -9.48 -6.24 33.89
N HIS A 367 -10.72 -5.77 33.69
CA HIS A 367 -11.89 -6.36 34.34
C HIS A 367 -12.04 -7.85 33.97
N PRO A 368 -12.35 -8.76 34.92
CA PRO A 368 -12.36 -10.21 34.67
C PRO A 368 -13.26 -10.68 33.51
N GLN A 369 -14.37 -9.99 33.26
CA GLN A 369 -15.27 -10.29 32.13
C GLN A 369 -14.68 -9.94 30.75
N ASP A 370 -13.66 -9.07 30.71
CA ASP A 370 -13.07 -8.56 29.46
C ASP A 370 -11.71 -9.23 29.16
N SER A 371 -11.19 -10.04 30.09
CA SER A 371 -9.87 -10.69 29.99
C SER A 371 -9.77 -11.63 28.78
N VAL A 372 -10.84 -12.38 28.45
CA VAL A 372 -10.83 -13.31 27.31
C VAL A 372 -10.67 -12.56 25.98
N ALA A 373 -11.39 -11.45 25.81
CA ALA A 373 -11.27 -10.62 24.62
C ALA A 373 -9.86 -10.01 24.48
N ALA A 374 -9.25 -9.59 25.59
CA ALA A 374 -7.89 -9.07 25.60
C ALA A 374 -6.84 -10.13 25.24
N VAL A 375 -6.98 -11.37 25.72
CA VAL A 375 -6.07 -12.48 25.37
C VAL A 375 -6.14 -12.81 23.88
N ASN A 376 -7.35 -12.86 23.31
CA ASN A 376 -7.52 -13.10 21.87
C ASN A 376 -6.85 -12.00 21.04
N ALA A 377 -7.04 -10.73 21.42
CA ALA A 377 -6.43 -9.60 20.73
C ALA A 377 -4.88 -9.65 20.76
N CYS A 378 -4.28 -10.09 21.87
CA CYS A 378 -2.82 -10.28 21.94
C CYS A 378 -2.31 -11.47 21.14
N THR A 379 -3.11 -12.52 21.05
CA THR A 379 -2.79 -13.69 20.20
C THR A 379 -2.77 -13.28 18.72
N GLU A 380 -3.72 -12.44 18.28
CA GLU A 380 -3.73 -11.88 16.93
C GLU A 380 -2.52 -10.96 16.66
N LEU A 381 -2.12 -10.13 17.64
CA LEU A 381 -0.90 -9.31 17.55
C LEU A 381 0.36 -10.17 17.38
N ALA A 382 0.47 -11.28 18.10
CA ALA A 382 1.59 -12.20 18.00
C ALA A 382 1.69 -12.89 16.62
N LEU A 383 0.57 -12.98 15.89
CA LEU A 383 0.50 -13.44 14.51
C LEU A 383 0.80 -12.33 13.48
N GLY A 384 1.18 -11.13 13.95
CA GLY A 384 1.52 -9.98 13.10
C GLY A 384 0.32 -9.14 12.65
N GLN A 385 -0.87 -9.37 13.20
CA GLN A 385 -2.05 -8.56 12.88
C GLN A 385 -2.09 -7.29 13.75
N SER A 386 -2.75 -6.24 13.26
CA SER A 386 -3.00 -5.00 14.03
C SER A 386 -4.49 -4.83 14.24
N PHE A 387 -4.91 -4.31 15.41
CA PHE A 387 -6.30 -3.95 15.66
C PHE A 387 -6.44 -2.46 16.01
N SER A 388 -7.55 -1.87 15.60
CA SER A 388 -7.83 -0.43 15.79
C SER A 388 -8.90 -0.13 16.84
N ARG A 389 -9.55 -1.15 17.43
CA ARG A 389 -10.63 -0.92 18.39
C ARG A 389 -11.00 -2.14 19.24
N VAL A 390 -10.27 -2.38 20.32
CA VAL A 390 -10.67 -3.34 21.37
C VAL A 390 -11.04 -2.56 22.62
N GLU A 391 -12.32 -2.61 23.00
CA GLU A 391 -12.84 -1.90 24.17
C GLU A 391 -12.86 -2.82 25.39
N ASN A 392 -12.23 -2.41 26.48
CA ASN A 392 -12.25 -3.13 27.73
C ASN A 392 -12.18 -2.18 28.94
N ARG A 393 -12.54 -2.70 30.10
CA ARG A 393 -12.51 -1.96 31.35
C ARG A 393 -11.16 -2.14 32.04
N PHE A 394 -10.46 -1.03 32.27
CA PHE A 394 -9.23 -0.98 33.05
C PHE A 394 -9.50 -0.50 34.48
N ARG A 395 -8.88 -1.17 35.44
CA ARG A 395 -9.01 -0.89 36.87
C ARG A 395 -8.18 0.33 37.25
N HIS A 396 -8.84 1.33 37.80
CA HIS A 396 -8.21 2.45 38.48
C HIS A 396 -7.70 2.03 39.86
N LYS A 397 -6.69 2.71 40.40
CA LYS A 397 -6.04 2.37 41.69
C LYS A 397 -7.00 2.40 42.89
N ASP A 398 -8.09 3.16 42.81
CA ASP A 398 -9.17 3.19 43.81
C ASP A 398 -10.16 2.01 43.73
N GLY A 399 -9.99 1.12 42.75
CA GLY A 399 -10.85 -0.04 42.53
C GLY A 399 -12.00 0.18 41.55
N SER A 400 -12.23 1.42 41.09
CA SER A 400 -13.19 1.70 40.01
C SER A 400 -12.66 1.24 38.65
N TYR A 401 -13.53 1.21 37.63
CA TYR A 401 -13.16 0.82 36.27
C TYR A 401 -13.41 1.96 35.28
N ARG A 402 -12.49 2.12 34.32
CA ARG A 402 -12.57 3.05 33.20
C ARG A 402 -12.67 2.28 31.89
N TRP A 403 -13.57 2.72 31.01
CA TRP A 403 -13.63 2.16 29.66
C TRP A 403 -12.51 2.73 28.80
N VAL A 404 -11.69 1.84 28.25
CA VAL A 404 -10.58 2.20 27.38
C VAL A 404 -10.75 1.49 26.04
N SER A 405 -10.59 2.26 24.95
CA SER A 405 -10.55 1.75 23.59
C SER A 405 -9.11 1.65 23.11
N TRP A 406 -8.66 0.44 22.82
CA TRP A 406 -7.27 0.15 22.44
C TRP A 406 -7.10 0.00 20.93
N SER A 407 -6.01 0.59 20.45
CA SER A 407 -5.38 0.27 19.17
C SER A 407 -3.99 -0.27 19.45
N ALA A 408 -3.59 -1.33 18.76
CA ALA A 408 -2.26 -1.92 18.95
C ALA A 408 -1.64 -2.41 17.65
N VAL A 409 -0.31 -2.29 17.58
CA VAL A 409 0.52 -2.74 16.46
C VAL A 409 1.69 -3.58 16.98
N PRO A 410 2.08 -4.64 16.27
CA PRO A 410 3.23 -5.45 16.63
C PRO A 410 4.54 -4.83 16.11
N ASP A 411 5.61 -5.02 16.89
CA ASP A 411 7.03 -4.77 16.61
C ASP A 411 7.77 -6.11 16.77
N PRO A 412 8.96 -6.37 16.17
CA PRO A 412 9.58 -7.69 16.16
C PRO A 412 9.79 -8.34 17.54
N GLN A 413 9.83 -7.55 18.62
CA GLN A 413 10.00 -8.04 19.99
C GLN A 413 8.88 -7.63 20.95
N HIS A 414 8.02 -6.69 20.57
CA HIS A 414 7.05 -6.06 21.46
C HIS A 414 5.74 -5.74 20.75
N LEU A 415 4.71 -5.39 21.51
CA LEU A 415 3.52 -4.72 21.01
C LEU A 415 3.49 -3.29 21.53
N HIS A 416 3.04 -2.37 20.69
CA HIS A 416 2.79 -0.98 21.03
C HIS A 416 1.29 -0.75 21.03
N ALA A 417 0.72 -0.34 22.16
CA ALA A 417 -0.71 -0.07 22.27
C ALA A 417 -0.99 1.35 22.77
N VAL A 418 -2.04 1.94 22.20
CA VAL A 418 -2.60 3.25 22.58
C VAL A 418 -4.05 3.05 22.99
N GLY A 419 -4.39 3.45 24.21
CA GLY A 419 -5.69 3.32 24.84
C GLY A 419 -6.31 4.69 25.09
N ARG A 420 -7.44 4.96 24.45
CA ARG A 420 -8.22 6.19 24.67
C ARG A 420 -9.30 5.96 25.72
N ASP A 421 -9.42 6.85 26.70
CA ASP A 421 -10.54 6.84 27.64
C ASP A 421 -11.83 7.28 26.92
N ILE A 422 -12.81 6.38 26.90
CA ILE A 422 -14.11 6.58 26.24
C ILE A 422 -15.25 6.73 27.26
N GLN A 423 -14.94 6.90 28.55
CA GLN A 423 -15.94 7.02 29.61
C GLN A 423 -16.93 8.16 29.35
N ALA A 424 -16.42 9.37 29.04
CA ALA A 424 -17.25 10.54 28.78
C ALA A 424 -18.12 10.38 27.52
N GLU A 425 -17.60 9.76 26.46
CA GLU A 425 -18.34 9.49 25.23
C GLU A 425 -19.53 8.54 25.50
N ARG A 426 -19.31 7.51 26.33
CA ARG A 426 -20.37 6.57 26.72
C ARG A 426 -21.42 7.23 27.61
N GLU A 427 -21.01 8.06 28.56
CA GLU A 427 -21.93 8.82 29.42
C GLU A 427 -22.78 9.80 28.60
N ALA A 428 -22.17 10.51 27.64
CA ALA A 428 -22.88 11.39 26.71
C ALA A 428 -23.87 10.62 25.84
N ALA A 429 -23.48 9.46 25.30
CA ALA A 429 -24.36 8.61 24.50
C ALA A 429 -25.55 8.08 25.32
N GLN A 430 -25.32 7.73 26.59
CA GLN A 430 -26.41 7.33 27.50
C GLN A 430 -27.33 8.49 27.86
N ALA A 431 -26.78 9.69 28.09
CA ALA A 431 -27.55 10.89 28.37
C ALA A 431 -28.43 11.28 27.16
N LEU A 432 -27.87 11.21 25.95
CA LEU A 432 -28.61 11.48 24.71
C LEU A 432 -29.80 10.53 24.56
N ARG A 433 -29.60 9.22 24.74
CA ARG A 433 -30.69 8.23 24.70
C ARG A 433 -31.80 8.56 25.70
N LYS A 434 -31.44 8.92 26.94
CA LYS A 434 -32.43 9.33 27.96
C LYS A 434 -33.21 10.58 27.53
N THR A 435 -32.53 11.58 26.98
CA THR A 435 -33.19 12.80 26.50
C THR A 435 -34.10 12.53 25.32
N GLU A 436 -33.70 11.68 24.37
CA GLU A 436 -34.54 11.25 23.25
C GLU A 436 -35.80 10.52 23.74
N ASP A 437 -35.67 9.65 24.75
CA ASP A 437 -36.82 8.96 25.34
C ASP A 437 -37.76 9.92 26.07
N ILE A 438 -37.22 10.91 26.80
CA ILE A 438 -38.01 11.98 27.45
C ILE A 438 -38.74 12.81 26.40
N LEU A 439 -38.06 13.20 25.31
CA LEU A 439 -38.67 13.98 24.22
C LEU A 439 -39.77 13.19 23.52
N ARG A 440 -39.54 11.91 23.22
CA ARG A 440 -40.55 11.00 22.67
C ARG A 440 -41.76 10.89 23.60
N GLN A 441 -41.55 10.87 24.92
CA GLN A 441 -42.64 10.86 25.90
C GLN A 441 -43.39 12.18 25.98
N ALA A 442 -42.71 13.33 25.87
CA ALA A 442 -43.33 14.65 25.84
C ALA A 442 -44.19 14.86 24.59
N GLN A 443 -43.69 14.46 23.41
CA GLN A 443 -44.44 14.50 22.15
C GLN A 443 -45.71 13.63 22.19
N LYS A 444 -45.65 12.45 22.84
CA LYS A 444 -46.86 11.64 23.11
C LYS A 444 -47.86 12.39 23.98
N MET A 445 -47.40 13.06 25.03
CA MET A 445 -48.29 13.80 25.95
C MET A 445 -48.99 14.99 25.27
N GLU A 446 -48.29 15.68 24.36
CA GLU A 446 -48.84 16.74 23.54
C GLU A 446 -49.93 16.23 22.58
N ALA A 447 -49.69 15.10 21.92
CA ALA A 447 -50.67 14.44 21.05
C ALA A 447 -51.91 13.94 21.82
N VAL A 448 -51.73 13.39 23.02
CA VAL A 448 -52.83 13.04 23.94
C VAL A 448 -53.66 14.28 24.33
N GLY A 449 -53.02 15.43 24.52
CA GLY A 449 -53.69 16.70 24.79
C GLY A 449 -54.64 17.14 23.67
N GLN A 450 -54.22 16.99 22.40
CA GLN A 450 -55.08 17.31 21.25
C GLN A 450 -56.23 16.30 21.05
N LEU A 451 -55.97 15.01 21.29
CA LEU A 451 -56.99 13.95 21.20
C LEU A 451 -58.09 14.10 22.26
N THR A 452 -57.75 14.57 23.47
CA THR A 452 -58.71 14.70 24.58
C THR A 452 -59.87 15.65 24.22
N GLY A 453 -59.62 16.71 23.45
CA GLY A 453 -60.65 17.67 23.02
C GLY A 453 -61.63 17.09 21.99
N GLY A 454 -61.13 16.40 20.97
CA GLY A 454 -61.97 15.78 19.93
C GLY A 454 -62.75 14.56 20.45
N VAL A 455 -62.12 13.75 21.30
CA VAL A 455 -62.75 12.57 21.91
C VAL A 455 -63.87 12.95 22.88
N ALA A 456 -63.65 13.96 23.72
CA ALA A 456 -64.69 14.45 24.63
C ALA A 456 -65.93 14.95 23.87
N HIS A 457 -65.73 15.62 22.73
CA HIS A 457 -66.81 16.07 21.87
C HIS A 457 -67.62 14.90 21.30
N ASP A 458 -66.96 13.86 20.79
CA ASP A 458 -67.64 12.69 20.21
C ASP A 458 -68.37 11.86 21.26
N PHE A 459 -67.81 11.71 22.47
CA PHE A 459 -68.51 11.09 23.61
C PHE A 459 -69.77 11.86 23.99
N ASN A 460 -69.69 13.19 24.07
CA ASN A 460 -70.85 14.02 24.38
C ASN A 460 -71.95 13.89 23.33
N ASN A 461 -71.60 13.73 22.05
CA ASN A 461 -72.56 13.51 20.97
C ASN A 461 -73.28 12.16 21.11
N LEU A 462 -72.55 11.09 21.41
CA LEU A 462 -73.12 9.76 21.63
C LEU A 462 -74.06 9.75 22.86
N LEU A 463 -73.62 10.34 23.97
CA LEU A 463 -74.43 10.47 25.19
C LEU A 463 -75.70 11.30 24.95
N THR A 464 -75.62 12.35 24.12
CA THR A 464 -76.77 13.18 23.77
C THR A 464 -77.83 12.39 23.01
N VAL A 465 -77.43 11.55 22.05
CA VAL A 465 -78.36 10.70 21.29
C VAL A 465 -79.01 9.65 22.19
N ILE A 466 -78.23 8.96 23.03
CA ILE A 466 -78.75 7.96 23.98
C ILE A 466 -79.75 8.63 24.93
N ARG A 467 -79.37 9.76 25.55
CA ARG A 467 -80.23 10.48 26.49
C ARG A 467 -81.53 10.96 25.82
N SER A 468 -81.44 11.59 24.65
CA SER A 468 -82.61 12.09 23.91
C SER A 468 -83.59 10.96 23.57
N SER A 469 -83.08 9.83 23.05
CA SER A 469 -83.90 8.66 22.73
C SER A 469 -84.55 8.06 23.98
N THR A 470 -83.83 7.98 25.11
CA THR A 470 -84.43 7.50 26.38
C THR A 470 -85.49 8.45 26.95
N ASP A 471 -85.30 9.77 26.85
CA ASP A 471 -86.29 10.77 27.28
C ASP A 471 -87.57 10.72 26.41
N LEU A 472 -87.43 10.41 25.13
CA LEU A 472 -88.56 10.22 24.21
C LEU A 472 -89.29 8.91 24.48
N LEU A 473 -88.59 7.81 24.79
CA LEU A 473 -89.18 6.50 25.12
C LEU A 473 -90.08 6.52 26.36
N ARG A 474 -89.88 7.48 27.27
CA ARG A 474 -90.73 7.67 28.47
C ARG A 474 -92.11 8.27 28.16
N ARG A 475 -92.36 8.70 26.92
CA ARG A 475 -93.65 9.23 26.48
C ARG A 475 -94.56 8.11 25.96
N ASN A 476 -95.85 8.39 25.84
CA ASN A 476 -96.78 7.45 25.22
C ASN A 476 -96.55 7.46 23.69
N LEU A 477 -96.01 6.37 23.14
CA LEU A 477 -95.56 6.25 21.75
C LEU A 477 -96.23 5.07 21.04
N SER A 478 -96.31 5.13 19.71
CA SER A 478 -96.62 3.97 18.88
C SER A 478 -95.48 2.94 18.89
N GLU A 479 -95.79 1.67 18.64
CA GLU A 479 -94.80 0.59 18.64
C GLU A 479 -93.67 0.84 17.63
N GLU A 480 -94.00 1.37 16.45
CA GLU A 480 -93.03 1.74 15.40
C GLU A 480 -92.03 2.81 15.88
N ARG A 481 -92.50 3.84 16.61
CA ARG A 481 -91.63 4.90 17.16
C ARG A 481 -90.83 4.41 18.35
N ARG A 482 -91.40 3.51 19.15
CA ARG A 482 -90.70 2.85 20.25
C ARG A 482 -89.52 2.04 19.70
N GLN A 483 -89.77 1.22 18.68
CA GLN A 483 -88.73 0.42 18.03
C GLN A 483 -87.64 1.30 17.41
N LEU A 484 -88.01 2.36 16.70
CA LEU A 484 -87.06 3.30 16.11
C LEU A 484 -86.07 3.90 17.15
N TYR A 485 -86.57 4.29 18.33
CA TYR A 485 -85.71 4.85 19.38
C TYR A 485 -84.87 3.78 20.08
N ILE A 486 -85.38 2.55 20.21
CA ILE A 486 -84.60 1.40 20.71
C ILE A 486 -83.45 1.10 19.76
N ASP A 487 -83.71 1.02 18.46
CA ASP A 487 -82.70 0.79 17.43
C ASP A 487 -81.66 1.92 17.43
N ALA A 488 -82.09 3.17 17.52
CA ALA A 488 -81.19 4.34 17.60
C ALA A 488 -80.29 4.32 18.85
N ILE A 489 -80.78 3.82 20.00
CA ILE A 489 -79.95 3.63 21.20
C ILE A 489 -78.95 2.51 20.96
N SER A 490 -79.39 1.35 20.44
CA SER A 490 -78.52 0.20 20.17
C SER A 490 -77.38 0.57 19.22
N ASP A 491 -77.68 1.20 18.08
CA ASP A 491 -76.69 1.66 17.10
C ASP A 491 -75.70 2.68 17.68
N THR A 492 -76.16 3.50 18.63
CA THR A 492 -75.30 4.50 19.29
C THR A 492 -74.38 3.87 20.34
N VAL A 493 -74.86 2.86 21.06
CA VAL A 493 -74.06 2.05 21.99
C VAL A 493 -73.00 1.24 21.24
N ASP A 494 -73.34 0.67 20.09
CA ASP A 494 -72.38 -0.05 19.24
C ASP A 494 -71.29 0.90 18.70
N ARG A 495 -71.66 2.12 18.31
CA ARG A 495 -70.70 3.16 17.90
C ARG A 495 -69.80 3.59 19.07
N ALA A 496 -70.37 3.77 20.26
CA ALA A 496 -69.60 4.10 21.46
C ALA A 496 -68.57 3.01 21.82
N SER A 497 -68.95 1.75 21.65
CA SER A 497 -68.10 0.58 21.88
C SER A 497 -66.94 0.50 20.88
N LYS A 498 -67.20 0.79 19.60
CA LYS A 498 -66.15 0.86 18.56
C LYS A 498 -65.17 2.00 18.82
N LEU A 499 -65.66 3.17 19.22
CA LEU A 499 -64.82 4.33 19.53
C LEU A 499 -63.92 4.09 20.75
N THR A 500 -64.47 3.49 21.82
CA THR A 500 -63.68 3.12 23.01
C THR A 500 -62.59 2.09 22.68
N ALA A 501 -62.90 1.09 21.85
CA ALA A 501 -61.91 0.12 21.39
C ALA A 501 -60.76 0.77 20.61
N GLN A 502 -61.07 1.74 19.73
CA GLN A 502 -60.05 2.49 18.97
C GLN A 502 -59.16 3.37 19.87
N LEU A 503 -59.72 4.03 20.89
CA LEU A 503 -58.96 4.84 21.85
C LEU A 503 -58.05 4.00 22.73
N LEU A 504 -58.52 2.84 23.16
CA LEU A 504 -57.73 1.88 23.94
C LEU A 504 -56.62 1.23 23.11
N ALA A 505 -56.84 1.02 21.81
CA ALA A 505 -55.80 0.59 20.88
C ALA A 505 -54.68 1.64 20.75
N TYR A 506 -55.04 2.93 20.75
CA TYR A 506 -54.08 4.04 20.70
C TYR A 506 -53.29 4.22 22.01
N ALA A 507 -53.93 4.02 23.17
CA ALA A 507 -53.30 4.17 24.48
C ALA A 507 -52.30 3.04 24.84
N ARG A 508 -52.29 1.93 24.09
CA ARG A 508 -51.46 0.75 24.40
C ARG A 508 -50.08 0.82 23.73
N GLN A 509 -49.03 0.81 24.54
CA GLN A 509 -47.75 0.18 24.19
C GLN A 509 -47.89 -1.33 24.38
N GLN A 510 -48.21 -2.07 23.31
CA GLN A 510 -48.08 -3.53 23.36
C GLN A 510 -46.65 -3.94 23.00
N ASN A 511 -46.04 -4.78 23.84
CA ASN A 511 -44.95 -5.64 23.39
C ASN A 511 -45.51 -6.56 22.32
N LEU A 512 -44.90 -6.56 21.14
CA LEU A 512 -45.24 -7.46 20.04
C LEU A 512 -45.19 -8.91 20.54
N ARG A 513 -46.19 -9.72 20.19
CA ARG A 513 -46.17 -11.17 20.38
C ARG A 513 -45.97 -11.83 19.02
N PRO A 514 -44.74 -11.87 18.49
CA PRO A 514 -44.51 -12.47 17.20
C PRO A 514 -44.77 -13.99 17.26
N GLU A 515 -45.60 -14.46 16.36
CA GLU A 515 -45.88 -15.88 16.16
C GLU A 515 -45.71 -16.24 14.68
N THR A 516 -45.51 -17.53 14.41
CA THR A 516 -45.43 -18.00 13.02
C THR A 516 -46.78 -18.46 12.53
N PHE A 517 -47.30 -17.83 11.48
CA PHE A 517 -48.58 -18.15 10.87
C PHE A 517 -48.52 -18.08 9.34
N ASP A 518 -49.47 -18.74 8.67
CA ASP A 518 -49.64 -18.67 7.21
C ASP A 518 -50.46 -17.42 6.84
N VAL A 519 -49.85 -16.54 6.05
CA VAL A 519 -50.45 -15.28 5.61
C VAL A 519 -51.70 -15.51 4.76
N GLY A 520 -51.69 -16.52 3.89
CA GLY A 520 -52.83 -16.85 3.05
C GLY A 520 -54.04 -17.31 3.85
N VAL A 521 -53.82 -18.13 4.89
CA VAL A 521 -54.90 -18.54 5.82
C VAL A 521 -55.45 -17.33 6.58
N SER A 522 -54.59 -16.45 7.09
CA SER A 522 -55.02 -15.24 7.81
C SER A 522 -55.84 -14.30 6.91
N VAL A 523 -55.40 -14.08 5.68
CA VAL A 523 -56.12 -13.26 4.68
C VAL A 523 -57.50 -13.86 4.36
N GLN A 524 -57.61 -15.18 4.22
CA GLN A 524 -58.90 -15.84 4.00
C GLN A 524 -59.87 -15.70 5.19
N LEU A 525 -59.36 -15.78 6.42
CA LEU A 525 -60.18 -15.59 7.62
C LEU A 525 -60.66 -14.13 7.72
N LEU A 526 -59.76 -13.17 7.50
CA LEU A 526 -60.09 -11.74 7.54
C LEU A 526 -61.01 -11.31 6.39
N ALA A 527 -60.97 -11.99 5.25
CA ALA A 527 -61.89 -11.71 4.14
C ALA A 527 -63.35 -11.68 4.57
N GLN A 528 -63.73 -12.56 5.51
CA GLN A 528 -65.07 -12.64 6.07
C GLN A 528 -65.46 -11.38 6.86
N MET A 529 -64.48 -10.67 7.43
CA MET A 529 -64.66 -9.39 8.12
C MET A 529 -64.52 -8.18 7.20
N ILE A 530 -63.59 -8.24 6.23
CA ILE A 530 -63.33 -7.17 5.27
C ILE A 530 -64.53 -6.98 4.35
N ASN A 531 -65.15 -8.08 3.89
CA ASN A 531 -66.26 -8.02 2.93
C ASN A 531 -67.48 -7.22 3.45
N PRO A 532 -67.99 -7.43 4.68
CA PRO A 532 -69.00 -6.53 5.27
C PRO A 532 -68.52 -5.09 5.49
N LEU A 533 -67.23 -4.89 5.75
CA LEU A 533 -66.66 -3.58 6.13
C LEU A 533 -66.46 -2.63 4.95
N ILE A 534 -66.14 -3.17 3.77
CA ILE A 534 -66.03 -2.39 2.52
C ILE A 534 -67.41 -2.11 1.89
N GLY A 535 -68.43 -2.88 2.24
CA GLY A 535 -69.81 -2.69 1.80
C GLY A 535 -70.17 -3.45 0.52
N ALA A 536 -71.47 -3.61 0.25
CA ALA A 536 -71.98 -4.51 -0.79
C ALA A 536 -71.66 -4.09 -2.24
N CYS A 537 -71.31 -2.82 -2.46
CA CYS A 537 -71.06 -2.26 -3.79
C CYS A 537 -69.57 -2.31 -4.18
N ILE A 538 -68.70 -2.89 -3.34
CA ILE A 538 -67.28 -3.10 -3.64
C ILE A 538 -67.02 -4.60 -3.79
N GLU A 539 -66.54 -5.03 -4.97
CA GLU A 539 -66.14 -6.42 -5.20
C GLU A 539 -64.81 -6.70 -4.47
N LEU A 540 -64.76 -7.74 -3.65
CA LEU A 540 -63.53 -8.22 -3.01
C LEU A 540 -62.96 -9.41 -3.79
N ARG A 541 -61.74 -9.26 -4.33
CA ARG A 541 -61.00 -10.33 -4.99
C ARG A 541 -59.77 -10.71 -4.20
N ILE A 542 -59.54 -12.00 -4.03
CA ILE A 542 -58.43 -12.53 -3.23
C ILE A 542 -57.58 -13.48 -4.07
N GLU A 543 -56.30 -13.20 -4.16
CA GLU A 543 -55.32 -13.94 -4.95
C GLU A 543 -54.24 -14.50 -4.02
N LEU A 544 -54.17 -15.83 -3.90
CA LEU A 544 -53.29 -16.51 -2.94
C LEU A 544 -52.34 -17.46 -3.66
N PRO A 545 -51.11 -17.63 -3.14
CA PRO A 545 -50.14 -18.53 -3.73
C PRO A 545 -50.53 -19.99 -3.43
N GLN A 546 -50.12 -20.92 -4.29
CA GLN A 546 -50.35 -22.35 -4.08
C GLN A 546 -49.50 -22.93 -2.93
N GLN A 547 -48.40 -22.26 -2.58
CA GLN A 547 -47.50 -22.66 -1.50
C GLN A 547 -47.72 -21.81 -0.26
N ALA A 548 -47.59 -22.43 0.92
CA ALA A 548 -47.69 -21.75 2.20
C ALA A 548 -46.65 -20.61 2.32
N CYS A 549 -47.12 -19.42 2.64
CA CYS A 549 -46.30 -18.25 2.88
C CYS A 549 -46.33 -17.91 4.37
N CYS A 550 -45.41 -18.49 5.13
CA CYS A 550 -45.32 -18.26 6.57
C CYS A 550 -44.46 -17.04 6.89
N ILE A 551 -44.87 -16.26 7.89
CA ILE A 551 -44.12 -15.12 8.43
C ILE A 551 -44.04 -15.23 9.96
N HIS A 552 -43.05 -14.58 10.58
CA HIS A 552 -42.94 -14.49 12.03
C HIS A 552 -43.25 -13.05 12.48
N ALA A 553 -44.52 -12.78 12.82
CA ALA A 553 -45.02 -11.45 13.12
C ALA A 553 -46.18 -11.51 14.14
N ASP A 554 -46.59 -10.36 14.67
CA ASP A 554 -47.78 -10.28 15.53
C ASP A 554 -49.05 -10.35 14.67
N ALA A 555 -49.82 -11.42 14.80
CA ALA A 555 -51.02 -11.65 13.99
C ALA A 555 -52.10 -10.57 14.20
N GLY A 556 -52.27 -10.06 15.42
CA GLY A 556 -53.24 -9.00 15.71
C GLY A 556 -52.88 -7.67 15.03
N GLN A 557 -51.60 -7.32 14.98
CA GLN A 557 -51.11 -6.15 14.25
C GLN A 557 -51.22 -6.34 12.73
N PHE A 558 -50.98 -7.56 12.24
CA PHE A 558 -51.18 -7.90 10.83
C PHE A 558 -52.65 -7.72 10.40
N ASP A 559 -53.59 -8.23 11.19
CA ASP A 559 -55.02 -8.09 10.96
C ASP A 559 -55.45 -6.61 10.96
N THR A 560 -54.97 -5.86 11.94
CA THR A 560 -55.23 -4.42 12.08
C THR A 560 -54.70 -3.65 10.86
N ALA A 561 -53.51 -4.00 10.36
CA ALA A 561 -52.91 -3.36 9.20
C ALA A 561 -53.76 -3.59 7.93
N LEU A 562 -54.24 -4.81 7.70
CA LEU A 562 -55.10 -5.13 6.56
C LEU A 562 -56.45 -4.42 6.63
N ILE A 563 -57.09 -4.38 7.81
CA ILE A 563 -58.35 -3.66 8.01
C ILE A 563 -58.17 -2.16 7.74
N ASN A 564 -57.11 -1.54 8.27
CA ASN A 564 -56.83 -0.12 8.06
C ASN A 564 -56.64 0.22 6.58
N MET A 565 -55.91 -0.62 5.83
CA MET A 565 -55.75 -0.45 4.39
C MET A 565 -57.08 -0.66 3.63
N ALA A 566 -57.89 -1.65 4.02
CA ALA A 566 -59.19 -1.91 3.39
C ALA A 566 -60.23 -0.80 3.65
N VAL A 567 -60.26 -0.22 4.86
CA VAL A 567 -61.10 0.95 5.17
C VAL A 567 -60.70 2.14 4.31
N ASN A 568 -59.39 2.39 4.16
CA ASN A 568 -58.90 3.47 3.33
C ASN A 568 -59.23 3.26 1.85
N ALA A 569 -59.12 2.03 1.35
CA ALA A 569 -59.53 1.65 0.01
C ALA A 569 -61.02 1.92 -0.24
N ARG A 570 -61.90 1.50 0.67
CA ARG A 570 -63.34 1.79 0.60
C ARG A 570 -63.61 3.29 0.51
N ASP A 571 -63.00 4.06 1.41
CA ASP A 571 -63.22 5.50 1.47
C ASP A 571 -62.72 6.21 0.20
N ALA A 572 -61.62 5.72 -0.40
CA ALA A 572 -61.09 6.21 -1.67
C ALA A 572 -61.99 5.87 -2.87
N MET A 573 -62.74 4.77 -2.79
CA MET A 573 -63.70 4.31 -3.80
C MET A 573 -65.10 4.93 -3.66
N GLN A 574 -65.35 5.71 -2.59
CA GLN A 574 -66.66 6.30 -2.30
C GLN A 574 -67.82 5.27 -2.26
N GLY A 575 -67.50 4.02 -1.94
CA GLY A 575 -68.48 2.94 -1.76
C GLY A 575 -68.72 2.04 -2.98
N GLU A 576 -68.10 2.27 -4.15
CA GLU A 576 -68.23 1.40 -5.34
C GLU A 576 -66.87 1.13 -5.99
N GLY A 577 -66.56 -0.12 -6.36
CA GLY A 577 -65.32 -0.45 -7.07
C GLY A 577 -64.83 -1.87 -6.84
N LEU A 578 -63.53 -2.09 -7.05
CA LEU A 578 -62.87 -3.37 -6.87
C LEU A 578 -61.71 -3.23 -5.87
N LEU A 579 -61.69 -4.08 -4.85
CA LEU A 579 -60.57 -4.26 -3.94
C LEU A 579 -59.93 -5.63 -4.17
N VAL A 580 -58.65 -5.64 -4.56
CA VAL A 580 -57.86 -6.87 -4.75
C VAL A 580 -56.87 -7.03 -3.61
N ILE A 581 -56.90 -8.18 -2.92
CA ILE A 581 -55.89 -8.58 -1.94
C ILE A 581 -55.06 -9.72 -2.54
N ALA A 582 -53.77 -9.49 -2.80
CA ALA A 582 -52.88 -10.51 -3.35
C ALA A 582 -51.71 -10.81 -2.41
N VAL A 583 -51.39 -12.11 -2.27
CA VAL A 583 -50.25 -12.59 -1.49
C VAL A 583 -49.27 -13.27 -2.43
N GLU A 584 -48.00 -12.89 -2.37
CA GLU A 584 -46.94 -13.47 -3.20
C GLU A 584 -45.61 -13.58 -2.46
N ARG A 585 -44.75 -14.51 -2.88
CA ARG A 585 -43.37 -14.61 -2.39
C ARG A 585 -42.45 -13.83 -3.32
N VAL A 586 -41.62 -12.96 -2.76
CA VAL A 586 -40.69 -12.10 -3.52
C VAL A 586 -39.27 -12.19 -3.00
N ALA A 587 -38.30 -12.16 -3.91
CA ALA A 587 -36.87 -12.27 -3.59
C ALA A 587 -36.19 -10.91 -3.26
N GLN A 588 -36.94 -9.82 -3.36
CA GLN A 588 -36.47 -8.48 -3.02
C GLN A 588 -37.65 -7.53 -2.79
N ILE A 589 -37.42 -6.53 -1.94
CA ILE A 589 -38.28 -5.34 -1.85
C ILE A 589 -37.83 -4.38 -2.97
N PRO A 590 -38.73 -3.96 -3.88
CA PRO A 590 -38.42 -2.99 -4.93
C PRO A 590 -37.88 -1.67 -4.37
N ALA A 591 -37.01 -0.99 -5.12
CA ALA A 591 -36.56 0.34 -4.76
C ALA A 591 -37.74 1.34 -4.75
N SER A 592 -37.87 2.12 -3.69
CA SER A 592 -38.82 3.22 -3.58
C SER A 592 -38.08 4.57 -3.55
N ALA A 593 -38.81 5.68 -3.70
CA ALA A 593 -38.22 7.03 -3.68
C ALA A 593 -37.44 7.34 -2.38
N SER A 594 -37.73 6.63 -1.28
CA SER A 594 -37.14 6.84 0.04
C SER A 594 -36.21 5.72 0.53
N GLN A 595 -36.19 4.54 -0.10
CA GLN A 595 -35.37 3.39 0.30
C GLN A 595 -34.86 2.60 -0.92
N GLY A 596 -33.56 2.26 -0.91
CA GLY A 596 -32.96 1.41 -1.93
C GLY A 596 -33.51 -0.02 -1.92
N ALA A 597 -33.32 -0.76 -3.01
CA ALA A 597 -33.76 -2.15 -3.11
C ALA A 597 -33.13 -3.02 -2.00
N GLN A 598 -33.94 -3.86 -1.36
CA GLN A 598 -33.48 -4.79 -0.32
C GLN A 598 -33.64 -6.23 -0.81
N ASN A 599 -32.51 -6.93 -0.99
CA ASN A 599 -32.53 -8.35 -1.34
C ASN A 599 -32.85 -9.21 -0.12
N GLY A 600 -33.71 -10.23 -0.28
CA GLY A 600 -34.10 -11.16 0.79
C GLY A 600 -35.33 -12.01 0.45
N ASP A 601 -35.69 -13.00 1.28
CA ASP A 601 -36.89 -13.81 1.07
C ASP A 601 -38.07 -13.19 1.84
N PHE A 602 -39.02 -12.59 1.12
CA PHE A 602 -40.15 -11.87 1.70
C PHE A 602 -41.50 -12.43 1.21
N VAL A 603 -42.52 -12.24 2.02
CA VAL A 603 -43.93 -12.36 1.63
C VAL A 603 -44.47 -10.95 1.41
N ALA A 604 -44.95 -10.68 0.20
CA ALA A 604 -45.60 -9.43 -0.16
C ALA A 604 -47.12 -9.61 -0.10
N VAL A 605 -47.78 -8.72 0.65
CA VAL A 605 -49.24 -8.64 0.76
C VAL A 605 -49.67 -7.30 0.19
N SER A 606 -50.35 -7.34 -0.95
CA SER A 606 -50.77 -6.14 -1.67
C SER A 606 -52.28 -5.95 -1.59
N LEU A 607 -52.69 -4.71 -1.35
CA LEU A 607 -54.09 -4.26 -1.41
C LEU A 607 -54.19 -3.21 -2.52
N THR A 608 -54.95 -3.52 -3.57
CA THR A 608 -55.16 -2.64 -4.72
C THR A 608 -56.62 -2.22 -4.79
N ASP A 609 -56.88 -0.92 -4.72
CA ASP A 609 -58.19 -0.32 -4.95
C ASP A 609 -58.28 0.37 -6.32
N THR A 610 -59.51 0.58 -6.79
CA THR A 610 -59.81 1.36 -8.01
C THR A 610 -60.36 2.76 -7.68
N GLY A 611 -59.97 3.33 -6.54
CA GLY A 611 -60.49 4.60 -6.03
C GLY A 611 -59.84 5.84 -6.65
N ALA A 612 -59.99 6.98 -5.99
CA ALA A 612 -59.53 8.29 -6.49
C ALA A 612 -58.00 8.44 -6.62
N GLY A 613 -57.20 7.53 -6.06
CA GLY A 613 -55.74 7.64 -6.01
C GLY A 613 -55.23 8.74 -5.07
N ILE A 614 -53.91 8.87 -4.96
CA ILE A 614 -53.20 9.81 -4.07
C ILE A 614 -52.35 10.75 -4.93
N ASP A 615 -52.37 12.04 -4.61
CA ASP A 615 -51.48 13.03 -5.23
C ASP A 615 -50.00 12.69 -4.93
N PRO A 616 -49.10 12.64 -5.94
CA PRO A 616 -47.68 12.35 -5.74
C PRO A 616 -47.00 13.20 -4.66
N GLN A 617 -47.42 14.45 -4.47
CA GLN A 617 -46.86 15.34 -3.44
C GLN A 617 -47.27 14.95 -2.02
N GLN A 618 -48.29 14.11 -1.86
CA GLN A 618 -48.80 13.68 -0.57
C GLN A 618 -48.30 12.28 -0.17
N ILE A 619 -47.72 11.51 -1.09
CA ILE A 619 -47.29 10.11 -0.85
C ILE A 619 -46.32 9.99 0.33
N GLU A 620 -45.41 10.95 0.53
CA GLU A 620 -44.50 10.90 1.68
C GLU A 620 -45.19 11.23 3.00
N ARG A 621 -46.24 12.08 2.94
CA ARG A 621 -46.96 12.59 4.11
C ARG A 621 -48.05 11.66 4.60
N ILE A 622 -48.55 10.73 3.78
CA ILE A 622 -49.62 9.79 4.19
C ILE A 622 -49.22 8.87 5.35
N PHE A 623 -47.91 8.72 5.63
CA PHE A 623 -47.40 7.95 6.75
C PHE A 623 -47.13 8.79 8.00
N GLU A 624 -47.27 10.12 7.92
CA GLU A 624 -47.17 11.00 9.08
C GLU A 624 -48.38 10.76 10.01
N PRO A 625 -48.17 10.57 11.33
CA PRO A 625 -49.26 10.47 12.28
C PRO A 625 -50.19 11.69 12.18
N PHE A 626 -51.50 11.45 12.18
CA PHE A 626 -52.57 12.46 12.11
C PHE A 626 -52.74 13.16 10.75
N PHE A 627 -51.93 12.83 9.74
CA PHE A 627 -52.15 13.33 8.39
C PHE A 627 -53.40 12.69 7.78
N THR A 628 -54.36 13.50 7.35
CA THR A 628 -55.58 13.05 6.68
C THR A 628 -56.02 14.09 5.64
N THR A 629 -56.46 13.60 4.47
CA THR A 629 -57.09 14.41 3.42
C THR A 629 -58.61 14.48 3.56
N LYS A 630 -59.18 13.76 4.55
CA LYS A 630 -60.62 13.71 4.84
C LYS A 630 -61.04 14.91 5.70
N GLU A 631 -62.32 15.30 5.62
CA GLU A 631 -62.91 16.35 6.46
C GLU A 631 -62.68 16.07 7.96
N VAL A 632 -62.57 17.13 8.76
CA VAL A 632 -62.33 17.07 10.21
C VAL A 632 -63.39 16.17 10.87
N GLY A 633 -62.93 15.10 11.54
CA GLY A 633 -63.78 14.09 12.19
C GLY A 633 -64.11 12.84 11.36
N LYS A 634 -63.79 12.80 10.05
CA LYS A 634 -64.02 11.62 9.19
C LYS A 634 -62.78 10.74 8.97
N GLY A 635 -61.64 11.10 9.56
CA GLY A 635 -60.40 10.32 9.49
C GLY A 635 -59.47 10.65 10.63
N THR A 636 -58.94 9.62 11.29
CA THR A 636 -58.01 9.77 12.43
C THR A 636 -56.59 10.11 11.98
N GLY A 637 -56.25 9.90 10.71
CA GLY A 637 -54.88 10.03 10.19
C GLY A 637 -53.87 9.05 10.81
N LEU A 638 -54.35 8.03 11.53
CA LEU A 638 -53.51 7.07 12.26
C LEU A 638 -53.41 5.71 11.56
N GLY A 639 -54.31 5.38 10.64
CA GLY A 639 -54.37 4.05 10.03
C GLY A 639 -53.10 3.67 9.25
N LEU A 640 -52.62 4.52 8.36
CA LEU A 640 -51.44 4.23 7.52
C LEU A 640 -50.11 4.35 8.28
N SER A 641 -50.02 5.25 9.27
CA SER A 641 -48.84 5.37 10.13
C SER A 641 -48.67 4.14 11.03
N GLN A 642 -49.77 3.52 11.47
CA GLN A 642 -49.75 2.22 12.17
C GLN A 642 -49.28 1.07 11.26
N VAL A 643 -49.76 1.00 10.01
CA VAL A 643 -49.33 -0.01 9.03
C VAL A 643 -47.83 0.10 8.75
N PHE A 644 -47.33 1.33 8.57
CA PHE A 644 -45.90 1.58 8.37
C PHE A 644 -45.07 1.18 9.60
N GLY A 645 -45.55 1.52 10.81
CA GLY A 645 -44.93 1.13 12.07
C GLY A 645 -44.83 -0.39 12.23
N PHE A 646 -45.93 -1.10 11.96
CA PHE A 646 -45.97 -2.57 11.98
C PHE A 646 -44.99 -3.20 10.98
N ALA A 647 -44.95 -2.69 9.74
CA ALA A 647 -44.03 -3.16 8.71
C ALA A 647 -42.57 -3.07 9.18
N LYS A 648 -42.17 -1.91 9.73
CA LYS A 648 -40.80 -1.69 10.21
C LYS A 648 -40.45 -2.51 11.45
N GLN A 649 -41.37 -2.62 12.40
CA GLN A 649 -41.17 -3.41 13.62
C GLN A 649 -41.06 -4.91 13.33
N SER A 650 -41.71 -5.39 12.27
CA SER A 650 -41.65 -6.79 11.83
C SER A 650 -40.46 -7.08 10.90
N GLY A 651 -39.49 -6.17 10.78
CA GLY A 651 -38.31 -6.34 9.92
C GLY A 651 -38.60 -6.21 8.41
N GLY A 652 -39.74 -5.61 8.05
CA GLY A 652 -40.25 -5.49 6.70
C GLY A 652 -40.30 -4.06 6.15
N GLY A 653 -41.13 -3.86 5.14
CA GLY A 653 -41.31 -2.59 4.44
C GLY A 653 -42.72 -2.39 3.91
N LEU A 654 -43.08 -1.14 3.61
CA LEU A 654 -44.36 -0.77 3.01
C LEU A 654 -44.07 0.12 1.79
N VAL A 655 -44.63 -0.25 0.65
CA VAL A 655 -44.49 0.49 -0.62
C VAL A 655 -45.87 0.90 -1.11
N VAL A 656 -45.96 2.10 -1.69
CA VAL A 656 -47.18 2.64 -2.28
C VAL A 656 -46.95 2.93 -3.75
N HIS A 657 -47.87 2.44 -4.58
CA HIS A 657 -48.02 2.85 -5.96
C HIS A 657 -49.42 3.44 -6.14
N SER A 658 -49.51 4.72 -6.44
CA SER A 658 -50.79 5.40 -6.62
C SER A 658 -50.70 6.37 -7.80
N GLN A 659 -51.79 6.48 -8.56
CA GLN A 659 -51.97 7.52 -9.57
C GLN A 659 -53.36 8.15 -9.40
N PRO A 660 -53.47 9.49 -9.41
CA PRO A 660 -54.77 10.16 -9.34
C PRO A 660 -55.74 9.63 -10.40
N GLY A 661 -56.93 9.21 -9.97
CA GLY A 661 -58.00 8.66 -10.80
C GLY A 661 -57.86 7.19 -11.23
N GLN A 662 -56.78 6.50 -10.86
CA GLN A 662 -56.55 5.07 -11.21
C GLN A 662 -56.50 4.13 -10.00
N GLY A 663 -56.65 4.67 -8.79
CA GLY A 663 -56.61 3.90 -7.54
C GLY A 663 -55.22 3.81 -6.90
N THR A 664 -55.14 3.05 -5.82
CA THR A 664 -53.92 2.89 -5.03
C THR A 664 -53.60 1.43 -4.76
N ARG A 665 -52.32 1.09 -4.82
CA ARG A 665 -51.75 -0.18 -4.36
C ARG A 665 -50.82 0.06 -3.19
N PHE A 666 -51.17 -0.49 -2.03
CA PHE A 666 -50.26 -0.64 -0.89
C PHE A 666 -49.69 -2.06 -0.91
N THR A 667 -48.37 -2.21 -0.81
CA THR A 667 -47.70 -3.50 -0.70
C THR A 667 -46.88 -3.57 0.58
N LEU A 668 -47.28 -4.48 1.47
CA LEU A 668 -46.61 -4.78 2.73
C LEU A 668 -45.67 -5.97 2.53
N TYR A 669 -44.38 -5.77 2.78
CA TYR A 669 -43.34 -6.80 2.67
C TYR A 669 -42.93 -7.26 4.07
N LEU A 670 -43.00 -8.56 4.33
CA LEU A 670 -42.66 -9.17 5.62
C LEU A 670 -41.65 -10.31 5.42
N PRO A 671 -40.61 -10.46 6.26
CA PRO A 671 -39.63 -11.54 6.14
C PRO A 671 -40.30 -12.92 6.20
N ARG A 672 -39.98 -13.80 5.25
CA ARG A 672 -40.51 -15.16 5.22
C ARG A 672 -39.87 -16.03 6.31
N SER A 673 -40.70 -16.84 6.97
CA SER A 673 -40.27 -17.88 7.91
C SER A 673 -40.36 -19.26 7.25
N GLU A 674 -39.39 -20.14 7.55
CA GLU A 674 -39.36 -21.53 7.07
C GLU A 674 -40.16 -22.50 7.97
N ALA A 675 -40.71 -22.03 9.10
CA ALA A 675 -41.39 -22.91 10.05
C ALA A 675 -42.80 -23.31 9.57
N VAL A 676 -43.09 -24.61 9.62
CA VAL A 676 -44.36 -25.22 9.21
C VAL A 676 -45.39 -25.10 10.35
N VAL A 677 -46.56 -24.52 10.05
CA VAL A 677 -47.66 -24.37 11.01
C VAL A 677 -48.65 -25.52 10.82
N SER A 678 -49.01 -26.23 11.89
CA SER A 678 -50.06 -27.27 11.84
C SER A 678 -51.46 -26.62 11.83
N PRO A 679 -52.37 -27.01 10.91
CA PRO A 679 -53.70 -26.42 10.83
C PRO A 679 -54.60 -26.91 11.98
N VAL A 680 -55.19 -25.98 12.74
CA VAL A 680 -56.32 -26.26 13.64
C VAL A 680 -57.61 -25.84 12.93
N ALA A 681 -58.54 -26.78 12.76
CA ALA A 681 -59.81 -26.56 12.09
C ALA A 681 -60.79 -25.75 12.96
N ALA A 682 -61.47 -24.77 12.37
CA ALA A 682 -62.53 -23.99 13.03
C ALA A 682 -63.86 -24.77 13.10
N PRO A 683 -64.58 -24.81 14.24
CA PRO A 683 -65.92 -25.38 14.32
C PRO A 683 -66.98 -24.39 13.78
N ARG A 684 -68.00 -24.91 13.08
CA ARG A 684 -69.18 -24.14 12.63
C ARG A 684 -70.22 -24.02 13.75
N PRO A 685 -70.88 -22.87 13.95
CA PRO A 685 -71.97 -22.74 14.92
C PRO A 685 -73.30 -23.29 14.36
N GLY A 686 -73.99 -24.10 15.16
CA GLY A 686 -75.37 -24.54 14.95
C GLY A 686 -76.40 -23.55 15.54
N PRO A 687 -77.71 -23.74 15.31
CA PRO A 687 -78.76 -22.83 15.75
C PRO A 687 -78.95 -22.82 17.28
N LEU A 688 -79.19 -21.64 17.85
CA LEU A 688 -79.41 -21.38 19.28
C LEU A 688 -80.62 -22.14 19.83
N GLN A 689 -80.40 -23.06 20.79
CA GLN A 689 -81.46 -23.54 21.68
C GLN A 689 -81.50 -22.62 22.90
N VAL A 690 -82.60 -21.89 23.06
CA VAL A 690 -82.86 -21.01 24.22
C VAL A 690 -83.80 -21.76 25.17
N ASP A 691 -83.23 -22.52 26.11
CA ASP A 691 -83.93 -22.93 27.32
C ASP A 691 -82.91 -23.23 28.43
N GLY A 692 -82.77 -22.32 29.40
CA GLY A 692 -81.87 -22.50 30.56
C GLY A 692 -82.31 -23.60 31.53
N GLN A 693 -83.48 -24.23 31.32
CA GLN A 693 -84.03 -25.35 32.08
C GLN A 693 -84.04 -25.16 33.61
N GLY A 694 -84.03 -23.91 34.11
CA GLY A 694 -83.98 -23.61 35.53
C GLY A 694 -82.62 -23.80 36.20
N ALA A 695 -81.52 -23.92 35.44
CA ALA A 695 -80.17 -24.00 35.99
C ALA A 695 -79.81 -22.73 36.77
N THR A 696 -79.15 -22.90 37.92
CA THR A 696 -78.73 -21.82 38.82
C THR A 696 -77.29 -21.39 38.51
N LEU A 697 -77.12 -20.10 38.23
CA LEU A 697 -75.84 -19.47 37.92
C LEU A 697 -75.39 -18.57 39.08
N LEU A 698 -74.11 -18.64 39.44
CA LEU A 698 -73.50 -17.67 40.35
C LEU A 698 -72.94 -16.51 39.55
N VAL A 699 -73.52 -15.33 39.71
CA VAL A 699 -73.10 -14.08 39.04
C VAL A 699 -72.22 -13.28 39.99
N VAL A 700 -71.01 -12.94 39.55
CA VAL A 700 -70.03 -12.16 40.31
C VAL A 700 -69.77 -10.84 39.59
N GLU A 701 -70.30 -9.76 40.16
CA GLU A 701 -70.28 -8.42 39.58
C GLU A 701 -70.25 -7.40 40.72
N ASP A 702 -69.25 -6.52 40.74
CA ASP A 702 -69.06 -5.54 41.82
C ASP A 702 -69.95 -4.30 41.64
N ASN A 703 -70.40 -4.02 40.41
CA ASN A 703 -71.34 -2.94 40.15
C ASN A 703 -72.81 -3.40 40.32
N PRO A 704 -73.55 -2.85 41.30
CA PRO A 704 -74.93 -3.25 41.57
C PRO A 704 -75.89 -3.01 40.39
N GLU A 705 -75.68 -1.94 39.61
CA GLU A 705 -76.57 -1.61 38.48
C GLU A 705 -76.39 -2.61 37.33
N VAL A 706 -75.14 -3.00 37.05
CA VAL A 706 -74.81 -4.00 36.03
C VAL A 706 -75.28 -5.39 36.48
N GLY A 707 -75.09 -5.71 37.76
CA GLY A 707 -75.52 -7.00 38.34
C GLY A 707 -77.03 -7.22 38.25
N VAL A 708 -77.84 -6.19 38.52
CA VAL A 708 -79.31 -6.27 38.42
C VAL A 708 -79.76 -6.53 36.99
N LEU A 709 -79.21 -5.80 36.01
CA LEU A 709 -79.56 -5.97 34.60
C LEU A 709 -79.13 -7.33 34.06
N LEU A 710 -77.94 -7.81 34.45
CA LEU A 710 -77.44 -9.12 34.07
C LEU A 710 -78.30 -10.25 34.64
N ALA A 711 -78.67 -10.17 35.92
CA ALA A 711 -79.57 -11.13 36.55
C ALA A 711 -80.94 -11.18 35.85
N GLN A 712 -81.50 -10.02 35.48
CA GLN A 712 -82.75 -9.93 34.72
C GLN A 712 -82.63 -10.60 33.34
N ALA A 713 -81.57 -10.31 32.58
CA ALA A 713 -81.34 -10.92 31.27
C ALA A 713 -81.16 -12.44 31.34
N LEU A 714 -80.47 -12.94 32.36
CA LEU A 714 -80.29 -14.39 32.58
C LEU A 714 -81.59 -15.07 33.00
N ASN A 715 -82.42 -14.41 33.82
CA ASN A 715 -83.74 -14.91 34.20
C ASN A 715 -84.69 -14.98 32.98
N GLU A 716 -84.64 -14.01 32.08
CA GLU A 716 -85.41 -14.04 30.80
C GLU A 716 -84.97 -15.19 29.89
N LEU A 717 -83.70 -15.63 29.97
CA LEU A 717 -83.18 -16.81 29.27
C LEU A 717 -83.50 -18.15 29.97
N GLY A 718 -84.22 -18.12 31.09
CA GLY A 718 -84.67 -19.32 31.83
C GLY A 718 -83.68 -19.86 32.87
N TYR A 719 -82.65 -19.09 33.23
CA TYR A 719 -81.72 -19.43 34.32
C TYR A 719 -82.20 -18.83 35.65
N GLN A 720 -81.85 -19.46 36.77
CA GLN A 720 -81.92 -18.83 38.10
C GLN A 720 -80.57 -18.19 38.39
N THR A 721 -80.54 -17.05 39.06
CA THR A 721 -79.29 -16.33 39.35
C THR A 721 -79.14 -16.02 40.84
N GLU A 722 -77.95 -16.30 41.36
CA GLU A 722 -77.51 -15.75 42.64
C GLU A 722 -76.38 -14.76 42.42
N TRP A 723 -76.44 -13.63 43.12
CA TRP A 723 -75.48 -12.55 42.93
C TRP A 723 -74.49 -12.43 44.10
N ALA A 724 -73.21 -12.36 43.77
CA ALA A 724 -72.09 -12.04 44.65
C ALA A 724 -71.42 -10.73 44.19
N THR A 725 -71.17 -9.82 45.13
CA THR A 725 -70.54 -8.51 44.87
C THR A 725 -69.01 -8.55 44.88
N SER A 726 -68.41 -9.70 45.21
CA SER A 726 -66.96 -9.88 45.23
C SER A 726 -66.57 -11.35 45.06
N ALA A 727 -65.35 -11.59 44.63
CA ALA A 727 -64.79 -12.93 44.51
C ALA A 727 -64.77 -13.70 45.85
N ILE A 728 -64.52 -13.02 46.96
CA ILE A 728 -64.52 -13.64 48.30
C ILE A 728 -65.93 -14.12 48.66
N GLU A 729 -66.94 -13.30 48.38
CA GLU A 729 -68.35 -13.66 48.59
C GLU A 729 -68.75 -14.83 47.69
N ALA A 730 -68.30 -14.86 46.43
CA ALA A 730 -68.54 -15.97 45.51
C ALA A 730 -67.95 -17.29 46.03
N LEU A 731 -66.70 -17.30 46.48
CA LEU A 731 -66.06 -18.48 47.08
C LEU A 731 -66.77 -18.93 48.37
N ARG A 732 -67.21 -17.98 49.20
CA ARG A 732 -67.99 -18.28 50.41
C ARG A 732 -69.28 -19.01 50.05
N ARG A 733 -70.02 -18.57 49.04
CA ARG A 733 -71.27 -19.23 48.60
C ARG A 733 -71.02 -20.62 48.00
N LEU A 734 -70.01 -20.74 47.14
CA LEU A 734 -69.60 -22.04 46.60
C LEU A 734 -69.22 -23.06 47.70
N SER A 735 -68.66 -22.59 48.82
CA SER A 735 -68.32 -23.43 49.97
C SER A 735 -69.52 -23.82 50.83
N GLN A 736 -70.53 -22.95 50.93
CA GLN A 736 -71.73 -23.17 51.75
C GLN A 736 -72.75 -24.08 51.06
N GLU A 737 -72.85 -23.98 49.73
CA GLU A 737 -73.83 -24.72 48.93
C GLU A 737 -73.16 -25.47 47.76
N PRO A 738 -72.37 -26.53 48.03
CA PRO A 738 -71.68 -27.26 46.97
C PRO A 738 -72.67 -27.95 46.03
N GLY A 739 -72.52 -27.71 44.71
CA GLY A 739 -73.31 -28.39 43.67
C GLY A 739 -74.64 -27.72 43.30
N VAL A 740 -75.00 -26.60 43.94
CA VAL A 740 -76.20 -25.81 43.56
C VAL A 740 -76.00 -25.09 42.23
N PHE A 741 -74.80 -24.57 41.98
CA PHE A 741 -74.50 -23.79 40.78
C PHE A 741 -74.02 -24.66 39.63
N GLN A 742 -74.56 -24.42 38.42
CA GLN A 742 -74.16 -25.12 37.18
C GLN A 742 -73.12 -24.36 36.37
N ALA A 743 -72.96 -23.04 36.59
CA ALA A 743 -71.82 -22.27 36.10
C ALA A 743 -71.63 -20.99 36.93
N VAL A 744 -70.43 -20.43 36.87
CA VAL A 744 -70.08 -19.13 37.46
C VAL A 744 -69.84 -18.13 36.35
N PHE A 745 -70.47 -16.96 36.46
CA PHE A 745 -70.31 -15.86 35.54
C PHE A 745 -69.68 -14.68 36.28
N SER A 746 -68.46 -14.28 35.93
CA SER A 746 -67.70 -13.29 36.71
C SER A 746 -67.15 -12.17 35.84
N ASP A 747 -67.12 -10.93 36.34
CA ASP A 747 -66.24 -9.89 35.77
C ASP A 747 -64.76 -10.25 36.04
N VAL A 748 -63.87 -9.88 35.12
CA VAL A 748 -62.42 -10.00 35.26
C VAL A 748 -61.86 -8.92 36.17
N VAL A 749 -62.36 -7.68 36.04
CA VAL A 749 -61.84 -6.54 36.79
C VAL A 749 -62.72 -6.31 38.01
N MET A 750 -62.31 -6.84 39.15
CA MET A 750 -63.00 -6.66 40.42
C MET A 750 -62.01 -6.23 41.52
N PRO A 751 -62.46 -5.44 42.52
CA PRO A 751 -61.62 -5.06 43.65
C PRO A 751 -61.19 -6.28 44.49
N GLY A 752 -59.93 -6.29 44.93
CA GLY A 752 -59.37 -7.32 45.81
C GLY A 752 -58.81 -8.52 45.04
N MET A 753 -59.69 -9.40 44.56
CA MET A 753 -59.32 -10.59 43.78
C MET A 753 -59.93 -10.50 42.39
N SER A 754 -59.11 -10.70 41.36
CA SER A 754 -59.54 -10.64 39.96
C SER A 754 -60.41 -11.85 39.59
N GLY A 755 -61.24 -11.69 38.56
CA GLY A 755 -62.05 -12.80 38.04
C GLY A 755 -61.22 -13.98 37.54
N ILE A 756 -59.99 -13.73 37.05
CA ILE A 756 -59.08 -14.79 36.61
C ILE A 756 -58.54 -15.58 37.79
N GLU A 757 -58.15 -14.90 38.87
CA GLU A 757 -57.71 -15.56 40.12
C GLU A 757 -58.87 -16.36 40.74
N LEU A 758 -60.08 -15.79 40.74
CA LEU A 758 -61.30 -16.48 41.16
C LEU A 758 -61.56 -17.72 40.31
N ALA A 759 -61.53 -17.62 38.98
CA ALA A 759 -61.74 -18.74 38.07
C ALA A 759 -60.71 -19.85 38.25
N THR A 760 -59.43 -19.47 38.44
CA THR A 760 -58.35 -20.41 38.73
C THR A 760 -58.59 -21.15 40.05
N ARG A 761 -59.06 -20.43 41.07
CA ARG A 761 -59.39 -21.00 42.37
C ARG A 761 -60.61 -21.94 42.30
N ILE A 762 -61.67 -21.52 41.61
CA ILE A 762 -62.86 -22.33 41.38
C ILE A 762 -62.50 -23.62 40.67
N ARG A 763 -61.67 -23.56 39.63
CA ARG A 763 -61.25 -24.76 38.91
C ARG A 763 -60.42 -25.73 39.76
N SER A 764 -59.56 -25.20 40.64
CA SER A 764 -58.78 -26.02 41.58
C SER A 764 -59.68 -26.70 42.61
N ASP A 765 -60.66 -25.98 43.16
CA ASP A 765 -61.47 -26.44 44.28
C ASP A 765 -62.76 -27.18 43.81
N TYR A 766 -63.21 -26.93 42.58
CA TYR A 766 -64.43 -27.48 41.94
C TYR A 766 -64.16 -27.88 40.47
N PRO A 767 -63.36 -28.94 40.23
CA PRO A 767 -63.03 -29.41 38.89
C PRO A 767 -64.28 -29.99 38.19
N GLY A 768 -64.94 -29.16 37.39
CA GLY A 768 -66.19 -29.49 36.69
C GLY A 768 -67.19 -28.35 36.63
N LEU A 769 -67.02 -27.29 37.43
CA LEU A 769 -67.86 -26.09 37.38
C LEU A 769 -67.37 -25.13 36.28
N PRO A 770 -68.13 -24.89 35.19
CA PRO A 770 -67.76 -23.97 34.15
C PRO A 770 -67.68 -22.53 34.67
N VAL A 771 -66.65 -21.79 34.26
CA VAL A 771 -66.49 -20.37 34.59
C VAL A 771 -66.45 -19.56 33.30
N ILE A 772 -67.35 -18.58 33.21
CA ILE A 772 -67.46 -17.62 32.12
C ILE A 772 -66.97 -16.28 32.64
N LEU A 773 -66.00 -15.71 31.95
CA LEU A 773 -65.38 -14.44 32.31
C LEU A 773 -65.88 -13.35 31.39
N THR A 774 -66.33 -12.25 31.97
CA THR A 774 -66.65 -11.03 31.23
C THR A 774 -65.58 -9.99 31.38
N SER A 775 -65.30 -9.26 30.31
CA SER A 775 -64.36 -8.15 30.37
C SER A 775 -64.82 -7.01 29.46
N GLY A 776 -64.66 -5.77 29.93
CA GLY A 776 -64.71 -4.58 29.08
C GLY A 776 -63.54 -4.46 28.10
N TYR A 777 -62.62 -5.43 28.10
CA TYR A 777 -61.39 -5.44 27.31
C TYR A 777 -61.22 -6.77 26.56
N SER A 778 -60.48 -6.75 25.44
CA SER A 778 -60.13 -7.97 24.69
C SER A 778 -59.42 -9.01 25.58
N PRO A 779 -59.67 -10.32 25.40
CA PRO A 779 -59.14 -11.43 26.23
C PRO A 779 -57.60 -11.51 26.34
N ALA A 780 -56.86 -10.69 25.59
CA ALA A 780 -55.39 -10.64 25.59
C ALA A 780 -54.72 -10.21 26.92
N LEU A 781 -55.50 -9.75 27.92
CA LEU A 781 -54.99 -9.43 29.27
C LEU A 781 -54.71 -10.68 30.14
N ALA A 782 -55.17 -11.86 29.74
CA ALA A 782 -54.71 -13.10 30.37
C ALA A 782 -53.32 -13.47 29.84
N GLN A 783 -52.27 -13.20 30.62
CA GLN A 783 -50.94 -13.74 30.39
C GLN A 783 -51.03 -15.27 30.28
N GLY A 784 -50.76 -15.85 29.11
CA GLY A 784 -50.56 -17.29 28.93
C GLY A 784 -51.74 -18.25 29.19
N GLN A 785 -52.91 -17.79 29.64
CA GLN A 785 -54.04 -18.65 30.09
C GLN A 785 -55.33 -18.54 29.24
N THR A 786 -55.28 -17.88 28.08
CA THR A 786 -56.47 -17.62 27.23
C THR A 786 -57.13 -18.86 26.61
N ARG A 787 -56.50 -20.04 26.67
CA ARG A 787 -57.08 -21.28 26.13
C ARG A 787 -57.99 -22.02 27.10
N GLU A 788 -58.09 -21.57 28.35
CA GLU A 788 -58.66 -22.39 29.43
C GLU A 788 -60.05 -21.95 29.94
N PHE A 789 -60.54 -20.74 29.59
CA PHE A 789 -61.83 -20.21 30.05
C PHE A 789 -62.62 -19.56 28.89
N VAL A 790 -63.95 -19.53 29.00
CA VAL A 790 -64.83 -18.85 28.05
C VAL A 790 -64.87 -17.36 28.38
N PHE A 791 -64.58 -16.51 27.39
CA PHE A 791 -64.59 -15.06 27.54
C PHE A 791 -65.72 -14.40 26.76
N LEU A 792 -66.43 -13.46 27.38
CA LEU A 792 -67.46 -12.63 26.76
C LEU A 792 -67.13 -11.14 26.91
N GLN A 793 -67.08 -10.41 25.80
CA GLN A 793 -66.66 -9.01 25.77
C GLN A 793 -67.84 -8.07 26.06
N LYS A 794 -67.70 -7.19 27.06
CA LYS A 794 -68.64 -6.11 27.36
C LYS A 794 -68.44 -4.92 26.38
N PRO A 795 -69.52 -4.25 25.91
CA PRO A 795 -70.92 -4.64 26.07
C PRO A 795 -71.30 -5.79 25.12
N TYR A 796 -72.13 -6.71 25.61
CA TYR A 796 -72.62 -7.89 24.88
C TYR A 796 -74.14 -7.89 24.77
N SER A 797 -74.68 -8.50 23.70
CA SER A 797 -76.12 -8.70 23.54
C SER A 797 -76.60 -9.93 24.32
N VAL A 798 -77.91 -10.01 24.59
CA VAL A 798 -78.55 -11.18 25.21
C VAL A 798 -78.32 -12.45 24.37
N ALA A 799 -78.26 -12.33 23.05
CA ALA A 799 -77.95 -13.45 22.14
C ALA A 799 -76.51 -13.95 22.30
N ALA A 800 -75.53 -13.04 22.43
CA ALA A 800 -74.13 -13.40 22.66
C ALA A 800 -73.93 -14.06 24.05
N LEU A 801 -74.67 -13.57 25.05
CA LEU A 801 -74.71 -14.15 26.39
C LEU A 801 -75.26 -15.60 26.35
N ALA A 802 -76.39 -15.81 25.67
CA ALA A 802 -76.99 -17.15 25.52
C ALA A 802 -76.05 -18.13 24.82
N GLN A 803 -75.35 -17.69 23.77
CA GLN A 803 -74.38 -18.52 23.05
C GLN A 803 -73.18 -18.92 23.93
N ALA A 804 -72.63 -17.98 24.70
CA ALA A 804 -71.51 -18.24 25.60
C ALA A 804 -71.89 -19.23 26.72
N LEU A 805 -73.09 -19.11 27.27
CA LEU A 805 -73.62 -20.03 28.29
C LEU A 805 -73.87 -21.42 27.73
N SER A 806 -74.48 -21.52 26.55
CA SER A 806 -74.72 -22.81 25.88
C SER A 806 -73.41 -23.53 25.58
N ALA A 807 -72.37 -22.81 25.13
CA ALA A 807 -71.05 -23.38 24.88
C ALA A 807 -70.33 -23.83 26.16
N ALA A 808 -70.53 -23.14 27.29
CA ALA A 808 -69.90 -23.47 28.56
C ALA A 808 -70.57 -24.64 29.29
N ILE A 809 -71.90 -24.75 29.19
CA ILE A 809 -72.71 -25.76 29.89
C ILE A 809 -72.90 -27.03 29.04
N GLY A 810 -72.88 -26.92 27.70
CA GLY A 810 -73.17 -28.03 26.77
C GLY A 810 -71.98 -28.95 26.41
N ASN A 811 -70.79 -28.77 26.99
CA ASN A 811 -69.66 -29.68 26.79
C ASN A 811 -69.68 -30.80 27.86
N ASP A 812 -70.26 -31.95 27.53
CA ASP A 812 -69.97 -33.19 28.26
C ASP A 812 -68.48 -33.56 28.08
N PRO A 813 -67.75 -33.94 29.14
CA PRO A 813 -66.37 -34.40 29.00
C PRO A 813 -66.31 -35.71 28.19
N PRO A 814 -65.33 -35.89 27.28
CA PRO A 814 -65.10 -37.20 26.69
C PRO A 814 -64.66 -38.17 27.79
N LEU A 815 -65.34 -39.32 27.87
CA LEU A 815 -64.98 -40.47 28.72
C LEU A 815 -63.54 -40.96 28.49
#